data_AF-A0A374VCS8-F1
#
_entry.id   AF-A0A374VCS8-F1
#
_cell.length_a   1.000
_cell.length_b   1.000
_cell.length_c   1.000
_cell.angle_alpha   90.00
_cell.angle_beta   90.00
_cell.angle_gamma   90.00
#
_symmetry.space_group_name_H-M   'P 1'
#
loop_
_entity.id
_entity.type
_entity.pdbx_description
1 polymer ?
#
loop_
_entity_poly.entity_id
_entity_poly.type
_entity_poly.pdbx_seq_one_letter_code
_entity_poly.pdbx_strand_id
1 'polypeptide(L)'
;MKKKGAILFQGICTLLILFTFIGRTQAQIYTVENRYIARTLQVSDGVLSTKVLLNKEAGTKLLPINCDEFLLHLTLLDHTEKVLSNKDFKVISVSTYTNPVYSQSKGYKFLLQDKKNNISLIVCYELAKEDTYCRKHIEINSGQDIILKKIDVEAISFKDAYQNYTLKQLTAKGPSQWKPGLGQPVYTTRTATFWGIEFPASRNEVNKQKVTCGYLSGKSIKKGELYISYNSVVGVSDDPQFMDDAFYSYIDKIRKRPFRLQIQYNSWFDYSKRVAKENFIRSVAIVNDELVVKRHCQPLNAYIIDDGWEDVSKNADWSDKVWTINDKFQPDFSDCFRAVRQRNSKLGVWLSPGCLFGAQPIIPRMKDFGYKALSMGMSMTDKKYMQKLEERILELAKMGISYFKFDGIFGHLNIRDFDINDNPFPSSNDVRLNEARFDVQKEQYLVDGTEQLMQIFNKLHEVNPEIFIAITNGAYLSPWWLQYVDIVWLINAGDAAKGDDRTGELVYRDRIYHQIWEEENTKFPMNAIFNHEPKKTTSNEEPEVFRDYLFMNLSRGTGFVELYIKTDSLSSIDWDILADGLKWVRQVYPAFKHVRMHGGVPQKGEVYGYTAWTDNRGYLSIHNPSDRPQIYHITLDRKLGLNPQKRGKYQVSSPVVNLPDNLAKEYKYGETISLALAPKEVILLDFIR
;
A
#
# COMPACT_ATOMS: atom_id res chain seq x y z
N MET A 1 64.40 29.00 92.51
CA MET A 1 64.68 27.79 91.68
C MET A 1 63.68 27.74 90.53
N LYS A 2 64.10 27.26 89.33
CA LYS A 2 63.33 26.65 88.20
C LYS A 2 61.90 27.21 87.89
N LYS A 3 61.70 27.88 86.74
CA LYS A 3 61.12 27.35 85.44
C LYS A 3 59.61 26.99 85.55
N LYS A 4 58.63 27.39 84.73
CA LYS A 4 58.46 28.11 83.42
C LYS A 4 57.30 29.15 83.57
N GLY A 5 56.85 30.00 82.62
CA GLY A 5 57.19 30.26 81.20
C GLY A 5 56.28 31.33 80.52
N ALA A 6 56.31 31.39 79.18
CA ALA A 6 55.59 32.30 78.25
C ALA A 6 54.24 31.71 77.75
N ILE A 7 53.15 32.42 77.35
CA ILE A 7 52.88 33.70 76.62
C ILE A 7 52.50 33.50 75.11
N LEU A 8 51.37 34.15 74.73
CA LEU A 8 50.85 34.61 73.41
C LEU A 8 50.11 33.72 72.36
N PHE A 9 48.96 34.28 71.94
CA PHE A 9 48.24 34.29 70.64
C PHE A 9 48.65 33.45 69.43
N GLN A 10 47.65 32.78 68.82
CA GLN A 10 47.13 32.85 67.42
C GLN A 10 45.88 31.93 67.39
N GLY A 11 44.80 32.09 66.63
CA GLY A 11 44.60 32.67 65.29
C GLY A 11 44.22 31.56 64.30
N ILE A 12 43.27 31.83 63.37
CA ILE A 12 43.05 31.16 62.05
C ILE A 12 41.88 30.13 61.88
N CYS A 13 41.12 30.39 60.80
CA CYS A 13 40.21 29.57 59.96
C CYS A 13 39.00 28.81 60.52
N THR A 14 37.81 29.39 60.27
CA THR A 14 36.58 28.64 59.95
C THR A 14 36.71 27.99 58.56
N LEU A 15 36.64 26.66 58.47
CA LEU A 15 36.68 25.94 57.20
C LEU A 15 35.27 25.81 56.61
N LEU A 16 34.95 26.55 55.53
CA LEU A 16 33.72 26.32 54.77
C LEU A 16 33.88 25.05 53.92
N ILE A 17 33.25 23.95 54.32
CA ILE A 17 33.12 22.76 53.47
C ILE A 17 32.00 23.01 52.46
N LEU A 18 32.39 23.42 51.25
CA LEU A 18 31.47 23.56 50.13
C LEU A 18 31.07 22.15 49.65
N PHE A 19 29.95 21.62 50.14
CA PHE A 19 29.33 20.44 49.54
C PHE A 19 28.75 20.81 48.18
N THR A 20 29.52 20.56 47.12
CA THR A 20 29.02 20.54 45.74
C THR A 20 28.07 19.35 45.58
N PHE A 21 26.80 19.57 45.90
CA PHE A 21 25.71 18.70 45.46
C PHE A 21 25.66 18.73 43.93
N ILE A 22 26.39 17.82 43.28
CA ILE A 22 26.13 17.42 41.90
C ILE A 22 24.81 16.65 41.92
N GLY A 23 23.71 17.39 41.93
CA GLY A 23 22.37 16.84 41.87
C GLY A 23 22.21 16.07 40.55
N ARG A 24 22.26 14.74 40.62
CA ARG A 24 21.80 13.90 39.51
C ARG A 24 20.32 14.18 39.31
N THR A 25 19.99 14.95 38.27
CA THR A 25 18.61 15.18 37.83
C THR A 25 17.98 13.83 37.51
N GLN A 26 17.03 13.40 38.35
CA GLN A 26 16.34 12.13 38.16
C GLN A 26 15.58 12.16 36.83
N ALA A 27 15.83 11.17 35.97
CA ALA A 27 15.21 11.11 34.65
C ALA A 27 13.68 11.09 34.77
N GLN A 28 13.02 12.03 34.09
CA GLN A 28 11.56 12.12 34.05
C GLN A 28 11.01 11.07 33.10
N ILE A 29 9.94 10.38 33.49
CA ILE A 29 9.37 9.24 32.75
C ILE A 29 7.93 9.58 32.33
N TYR A 30 7.62 9.28 31.08
CA TYR A 30 6.29 9.46 30.49
C TYR A 30 5.90 8.17 29.77
N THR A 31 4.67 7.69 29.96
CA THR A 31 4.22 6.45 29.32
C THR A 31 2.94 6.70 28.53
N VAL A 32 2.97 6.35 27.24
CA VAL A 32 1.79 6.29 26.38
C VAL A 32 1.38 4.81 26.32
N GLU A 33 0.25 4.46 26.94
CA GLU A 33 -0.18 3.05 27.05
C GLU A 33 -1.68 2.81 27.01
N ASN A 34 -2.05 1.57 26.65
CA ASN A 34 -3.38 1.00 26.77
C ASN A 34 -3.27 -0.48 27.17
N ARG A 35 -4.27 -1.33 26.86
CA ARG A 35 -4.25 -2.77 27.17
C ARG A 35 -3.32 -3.61 26.29
N TYR A 36 -2.92 -3.11 25.12
CA TYR A 36 -2.18 -3.83 24.07
C TYR A 36 -0.71 -3.44 24.00
N ILE A 37 -0.40 -2.15 24.13
CA ILE A 37 0.95 -1.61 23.97
C ILE A 37 1.25 -0.55 25.03
N ALA A 38 2.52 -0.39 25.39
CA ALA A 38 3.03 0.78 26.09
C ALA A 38 4.37 1.25 25.50
N ARG A 39 4.49 2.55 25.19
CA ARG A 39 5.77 3.21 24.90
C ARG A 39 6.14 4.09 26.08
N THR A 40 7.20 3.72 26.79
CA THR A 40 7.76 4.55 27.86
C THR A 40 8.90 5.37 27.31
N LEU A 41 8.77 6.68 27.45
CA LEU A 41 9.72 7.72 27.10
C LEU A 41 10.44 8.20 28.37
N GLN A 42 11.65 8.68 28.21
CA GLN A 42 12.42 9.30 29.28
C GLN A 42 13.03 10.62 28.82
N VAL A 43 13.11 11.59 29.73
CA VAL A 43 13.91 12.81 29.59
C VAL A 43 15.02 12.76 30.64
N SER A 44 16.26 12.51 30.19
CA SER A 44 17.46 12.56 31.04
C SER A 44 18.34 13.70 30.57
N ASP A 45 18.76 14.57 31.49
CA ASP A 45 19.67 15.69 31.21
C ASP A 45 19.16 16.60 30.05
N GLY A 46 17.84 16.70 29.96
CA GLY A 46 17.10 17.43 28.91
C GLY A 46 17.01 16.72 27.55
N VAL A 47 17.46 15.47 27.40
CA VAL A 47 17.39 14.71 26.14
C VAL A 47 16.23 13.71 26.17
N LEU A 48 15.34 13.79 25.19
CA LEU A 48 14.23 12.84 24.99
C LEU A 48 14.72 11.53 24.36
N SER A 49 14.31 10.39 24.92
CA SER A 49 14.53 9.07 24.30
C SER A 49 13.43 8.08 24.67
N THR A 50 13.15 7.15 23.78
CA THR A 50 12.37 5.94 24.08
C THR A 50 13.20 5.05 25.00
N LYS A 51 12.62 4.63 26.12
CA LYS A 51 13.26 3.78 27.14
C LYS A 51 12.89 2.30 26.94
N VAL A 52 11.64 2.03 26.59
CA VAL A 52 11.11 0.69 26.38
C VAL A 52 9.80 0.75 25.60
N LEU A 53 9.57 -0.25 24.75
CA LEU A 53 8.27 -0.62 24.22
C LEU A 53 7.85 -1.97 24.84
N LEU A 54 6.65 -2.01 25.39
CA LEU A 54 6.02 -3.24 25.90
C LEU A 54 4.92 -3.66 24.93
N ASN A 55 5.07 -4.86 24.38
CA ASN A 55 3.98 -5.55 23.70
C ASN A 55 3.25 -6.38 24.77
N LYS A 56 2.06 -5.93 25.17
CA LYS A 56 1.26 -6.57 26.21
C LYS A 56 0.47 -7.77 25.68
N GLU A 57 0.27 -7.89 24.37
CA GLU A 57 -0.38 -9.05 23.74
C GLU A 57 0.53 -10.28 23.77
N ALA A 58 1.78 -10.13 23.31
CA ALA A 58 2.78 -11.20 23.36
C ALA A 58 3.51 -11.30 24.73
N GLY A 59 3.26 -10.37 25.65
CA GLY A 59 3.96 -10.31 26.95
C GLY A 59 5.46 -9.99 26.85
N THR A 60 5.90 -9.29 25.80
CA THR A 60 7.32 -9.06 25.51
C THR A 60 7.78 -7.61 25.71
N LYS A 61 9.10 -7.42 25.78
CA LYS A 61 9.76 -6.13 26.09
C LYS A 61 10.85 -5.82 25.09
N LEU A 62 10.64 -4.78 24.28
CA LEU A 62 11.59 -4.25 23.31
C LEU A 62 12.42 -3.12 23.95
N LEU A 63 13.72 -3.35 24.07
CA LEU A 63 14.69 -2.46 24.69
C LEU A 63 15.63 -1.86 23.63
N PRO A 64 15.70 -0.52 23.50
CA PRO A 64 16.72 0.16 22.72
C PRO A 64 18.15 -0.17 23.19
N ILE A 65 19.05 -0.40 22.23
CA ILE A 65 20.50 -0.49 22.43
C ILE A 65 21.13 0.92 22.35
N ASN A 66 20.68 1.70 21.36
CA ASN A 66 20.94 3.14 21.21
C ASN A 66 19.64 3.78 20.72
N CYS A 67 19.41 5.04 21.11
CA CYS A 67 18.22 5.78 20.76
C CYS A 67 18.61 7.20 20.34
N ASP A 68 18.59 7.45 19.02
CA ASP A 68 18.71 8.80 18.46
C ASP A 68 17.30 9.47 18.36
N GLU A 69 16.25 8.67 18.61
CA GLU A 69 14.81 8.96 18.55
C GLU A 69 14.30 9.37 17.16
N PHE A 70 14.99 10.30 16.49
CA PHE A 70 14.72 10.78 15.13
C PHE A 70 16.04 11.23 14.47
N LEU A 71 16.04 11.46 13.15
CA LEU A 71 17.11 12.18 12.44
C LEU A 71 16.52 13.20 11.47
N LEU A 72 17.05 14.43 11.50
CA LEU A 72 16.75 15.48 10.54
C LEU A 72 17.98 15.74 9.69
N HIS A 73 17.90 15.48 8.38
CA HIS A 73 18.98 15.73 7.43
C HIS A 73 18.68 17.05 6.70
N LEU A 74 19.49 18.07 6.97
CA LEU A 74 19.23 19.47 6.64
C LEU A 74 20.38 20.09 5.85
N THR A 75 20.05 21.00 4.94
CA THR A 75 20.97 22.04 4.45
C THR A 75 20.55 23.38 5.05
N LEU A 76 21.48 24.09 5.68
CA LEU A 76 21.27 25.43 6.21
C LEU A 76 21.50 26.52 5.13
N LEU A 77 21.16 27.78 5.44
CA LEU A 77 21.34 28.93 4.53
C LEU A 77 22.79 29.14 4.03
N ASP A 78 23.78 28.76 4.83
CA ASP A 78 25.21 28.83 4.49
C ASP A 78 25.70 27.62 3.67
N HIS A 79 24.76 26.81 3.16
CA HIS A 79 24.98 25.52 2.49
C HIS A 79 25.63 24.43 3.37
N THR A 80 25.70 24.63 4.69
CA THR A 80 26.19 23.59 5.61
C THR A 80 25.19 22.45 5.73
N GLU A 81 25.67 21.23 5.46
CA GLU A 81 24.93 19.99 5.72
C GLU A 81 24.95 19.64 7.23
N LYS A 82 23.80 19.25 7.77
CA LYS A 82 23.62 18.79 9.15
C LYS A 82 22.80 17.51 9.20
N VAL A 83 23.14 16.62 10.12
CA VAL A 83 22.25 15.54 10.59
C VAL A 83 22.05 15.78 12.08
N LEU A 84 20.83 16.13 12.48
CA LEU A 84 20.47 16.41 13.87
C LEU A 84 19.61 15.29 14.44
N SER A 85 19.85 14.94 15.70
CA SER A 85 19.20 13.88 16.47
C SER A 85 18.64 14.42 17.79
N ASN A 86 17.95 13.61 18.59
CA ASN A 86 17.53 13.99 19.95
C ASN A 86 18.64 14.61 20.82
N LYS A 87 19.90 14.18 20.62
CA LYS A 87 21.09 14.62 21.39
C LYS A 87 21.45 16.09 21.14
N ASP A 88 21.04 16.64 20.00
CA ASP A 88 21.30 18.02 19.59
C ASP A 88 20.27 19.03 20.17
N PHE A 89 19.17 18.53 20.74
CA PHE A 89 18.08 19.35 21.30
C PHE A 89 18.01 19.24 22.82
N LYS A 90 17.39 20.24 23.46
CA LYS A 90 16.94 20.17 24.85
C LYS A 90 15.42 20.27 24.94
N VAL A 91 14.80 19.36 25.70
CA VAL A 91 13.38 19.42 26.08
C VAL A 91 13.18 20.65 26.96
N ILE A 92 12.31 21.56 26.50
CA ILE A 92 11.94 22.79 27.19
C ILE A 92 10.67 22.60 28.02
N SER A 93 9.70 21.85 27.48
CA SER A 93 8.46 21.52 28.18
C SER A 93 7.84 20.22 27.65
N VAL A 94 6.97 19.62 28.45
CA VAL A 94 6.16 18.46 28.09
C VAL A 94 4.72 18.76 28.48
N SER A 95 3.77 18.49 27.58
CA SER A 95 2.34 18.66 27.82
C SER A 95 1.56 17.43 27.34
N THR A 96 0.34 17.26 27.84
CA THR A 96 -0.57 16.21 27.36
C THR A 96 -1.04 16.50 25.94
N TYR A 97 -1.09 15.47 25.10
CA TYR A 97 -1.66 15.53 23.77
C TYR A 97 -3.04 14.88 23.72
N THR A 98 -3.92 15.44 22.88
CA THR A 98 -5.15 14.80 22.39
C THR A 98 -5.25 15.14 20.92
N ASN A 99 -5.49 14.14 20.08
CA ASN A 99 -5.55 14.32 18.64
C ASN A 99 -6.79 15.16 18.27
N PRO A 100 -6.65 16.23 17.47
CA PRO A 100 -7.76 17.12 17.14
C PRO A 100 -8.82 16.46 16.23
N VAL A 101 -8.45 15.43 15.47
CA VAL A 101 -9.37 14.66 14.60
C VAL A 101 -9.91 13.44 15.33
N TYR A 102 -9.09 12.80 16.16
CA TYR A 102 -9.41 11.53 16.84
C TYR A 102 -9.26 11.66 18.36
N SER A 103 -10.21 12.33 19.04
CA SER A 103 -10.12 12.68 20.48
C SER A 103 -9.92 11.49 21.44
N GLN A 104 -10.18 10.26 21.00
CA GLN A 104 -9.86 9.02 21.70
C GLN A 104 -8.34 8.71 21.76
N SER A 105 -7.56 9.30 20.85
CA SER A 105 -6.10 9.17 20.76
C SER A 105 -5.42 10.26 21.58
N LYS A 106 -4.59 9.83 22.55
CA LYS A 106 -4.00 10.70 23.56
C LYS A 106 -2.54 10.33 23.82
N GLY A 107 -1.78 11.24 24.41
CA GLY A 107 -0.39 10.99 24.79
C GLY A 107 0.31 12.27 25.23
N TYR A 108 1.47 12.58 24.64
CA TYR A 108 2.30 13.71 25.05
C TYR A 108 2.89 14.46 23.85
N LYS A 109 3.03 15.78 24.00
CA LYS A 109 3.84 16.65 23.15
C LYS A 109 5.09 17.06 23.91
N PHE A 110 6.26 16.93 23.30
CA PHE A 110 7.54 17.38 23.83
C PHE A 110 8.06 18.55 23.00
N LEU A 111 8.21 19.73 23.61
CA LEU A 111 8.85 20.89 22.98
C LEU A 111 10.36 20.75 23.13
N LEU A 112 11.07 20.64 22.02
CA LEU A 112 12.52 20.48 21.93
C LEU A 112 13.13 21.72 21.24
N GLN A 113 14.25 22.23 21.76
CA GLN A 113 14.94 23.37 21.18
C GLN A 113 16.42 23.08 20.95
N ASP A 114 16.89 23.36 19.73
CA ASP A 114 18.29 23.48 19.36
C ASP A 114 18.61 24.96 19.19
N LYS A 115 19.31 25.51 20.19
CA LYS A 115 19.72 26.93 20.21
C LYS A 115 20.89 27.23 19.26
N LYS A 116 21.63 26.22 18.81
CA LYS A 116 22.81 26.39 17.94
C LYS A 116 22.39 26.61 16.49
N ASN A 117 21.44 25.82 15.98
CA ASN A 117 20.93 25.96 14.62
C ASN A 117 19.60 26.74 14.55
N ASN A 118 19.08 27.20 15.69
CA ASN A 118 17.83 27.97 15.85
C ASN A 118 16.59 27.21 15.34
N ILE A 119 16.47 25.93 15.74
CA ILE A 119 15.38 25.03 15.34
C ILE A 119 14.59 24.62 16.58
N SER A 120 13.27 24.64 16.47
CA SER A 120 12.32 24.14 17.47
C SER A 120 11.56 22.96 16.90
N LEU A 121 11.41 21.90 17.68
CA LEU A 121 10.61 20.73 17.33
C LEU A 121 9.50 20.54 18.35
N ILE A 122 8.36 20.02 17.90
CA ILE A 122 7.38 19.39 18.77
C ILE A 122 7.31 17.91 18.38
N VAL A 123 7.75 17.03 19.27
CA VAL A 123 7.65 15.58 19.07
C VAL A 123 6.39 15.09 19.77
N CYS A 124 5.42 14.61 19.00
CA CYS A 124 4.12 14.15 19.47
C CYS A 124 4.09 12.63 19.50
N TYR A 125 3.56 12.04 20.56
CA TYR A 125 3.27 10.62 20.68
C TYR A 125 1.81 10.43 21.06
N GLU A 126 1.14 9.47 20.41
CA GLU A 126 -0.27 9.21 20.64
C GLU A 126 -0.63 7.72 20.56
N LEU A 127 -1.70 7.36 21.27
CA LEU A 127 -2.29 6.03 21.29
C LEU A 127 -3.77 6.17 21.64
N ALA A 128 -4.65 5.50 20.90
CA ALA A 128 -6.04 5.38 21.29
C ALA A 128 -6.28 4.14 22.18
N LYS A 129 -7.36 4.19 22.96
CA LYS A 129 -7.66 3.19 23.99
C LYS A 129 -7.70 1.73 23.47
N GLU A 130 -8.17 1.53 22.24
CA GLU A 130 -8.40 0.21 21.65
C GLU A 130 -7.47 -0.08 20.44
N ASP A 131 -6.37 0.66 20.30
CA ASP A 131 -5.42 0.50 19.19
C ASP A 131 -4.25 -0.42 19.59
N THR A 132 -3.89 -1.38 18.74
CA THR A 132 -2.69 -2.22 18.90
C THR A 132 -1.41 -1.51 18.40
N TYR A 133 -1.44 -0.19 18.26
CA TYR A 133 -0.35 0.60 17.69
C TYR A 133 -0.30 2.02 18.25
N CYS A 134 0.91 2.55 18.41
CA CYS A 134 1.19 3.93 18.80
C CYS A 134 1.69 4.71 17.57
N ARG A 135 1.24 5.96 17.41
CA ARG A 135 1.76 6.89 16.39
C ARG A 135 2.69 7.93 17.00
N LYS A 136 3.60 8.44 16.16
CA LYS A 136 4.47 9.57 16.48
C LYS A 136 4.69 10.44 15.25
N HIS A 137 4.64 11.76 15.41
CA HIS A 137 5.02 12.73 14.38
C HIS A 137 5.89 13.84 14.96
N ILE A 138 6.54 14.59 14.08
CA ILE A 138 7.41 15.71 14.42
C ILE A 138 6.89 16.95 13.69
N GLU A 139 6.59 18.00 14.45
CA GLU A 139 6.38 19.35 13.93
C GLU A 139 7.73 20.09 14.00
N ILE A 140 8.13 20.75 12.91
CA ILE A 140 9.41 21.47 12.79
C ILE A 140 9.11 22.95 12.53
N ASN A 141 9.71 23.83 13.33
CA ASN A 141 9.76 25.26 13.05
C ASN A 141 11.22 25.73 13.09
N SER A 142 11.64 26.51 12.10
CA SER A 142 13.01 27.01 11.98
C SER A 142 13.03 28.54 12.04
N GLY A 143 13.93 29.10 12.85
CA GLY A 143 14.16 30.54 12.92
C GLY A 143 14.97 31.12 11.73
N GLN A 144 15.30 30.28 10.75
CA GLN A 144 15.96 30.60 9.48
C GLN A 144 15.42 29.71 8.35
N ASP A 145 15.64 30.08 7.09
CA ASP A 145 15.35 29.20 5.96
C ASP A 145 16.24 27.94 6.02
N ILE A 146 15.68 26.77 5.76
CA ILE A 146 16.40 25.48 5.68
C ILE A 146 15.84 24.62 4.55
N ILE A 147 16.63 23.66 4.06
CA ILE A 147 16.14 22.57 3.19
C ILE A 147 16.11 21.29 4.02
N LEU A 148 14.93 20.72 4.23
CA LEU A 148 14.77 19.39 4.82
C LEU A 148 14.96 18.35 3.72
N LYS A 149 16.15 17.76 3.62
CA LYS A 149 16.46 16.73 2.62
C LYS A 149 15.77 15.42 2.94
N LYS A 150 15.87 14.96 4.18
CA LYS A 150 15.29 13.69 4.66
C LYS A 150 14.88 13.85 6.12
N ILE A 151 13.79 13.19 6.50
CA ILE A 151 13.38 13.01 7.88
C ILE A 151 13.27 11.51 8.20
N ASP A 152 13.96 11.07 9.24
CA ASP A 152 13.74 9.79 9.91
C ASP A 152 12.96 10.08 11.18
N VAL A 153 11.64 9.82 11.17
CA VAL A 153 10.75 10.08 12.31
C VAL A 153 11.04 9.09 13.45
N GLU A 154 11.51 7.88 13.12
CA GLU A 154 12.06 6.91 14.09
C GLU A 154 13.52 6.61 13.76
N ALA A 155 14.38 6.60 14.77
CA ALA A 155 15.80 6.24 14.65
C ALA A 155 16.32 5.55 15.93
N ILE A 156 16.14 4.22 16.02
CA ILE A 156 16.38 3.44 17.25
C ILE A 156 17.03 2.09 16.92
N SER A 157 17.99 1.64 17.71
CA SER A 157 18.66 0.34 17.53
C SER A 157 18.08 -0.74 18.44
N PHE A 158 17.75 -1.92 17.91
CA PHE A 158 17.16 -3.04 18.64
C PHE A 158 17.82 -4.39 18.31
N LYS A 159 17.96 -5.26 19.32
CA LYS A 159 18.68 -6.54 19.19
C LYS A 159 18.04 -7.53 18.20
N ASP A 160 16.73 -7.43 17.98
CA ASP A 160 15.92 -8.29 17.10
C ASP A 160 15.28 -7.55 15.92
N ALA A 161 15.74 -6.33 15.59
CA ALA A 161 15.33 -5.62 14.39
C ALA A 161 15.64 -6.43 13.13
N TYR A 162 14.70 -6.49 12.19
CA TYR A 162 14.74 -7.33 11.02
C TYR A 162 14.16 -6.63 9.78
N GLN A 163 14.89 -6.75 8.67
CA GLN A 163 14.47 -6.28 7.35
C GLN A 163 13.77 -7.43 6.62
N ASN A 164 12.43 -7.44 6.62
CA ASN A 164 11.63 -8.43 5.89
C ASN A 164 11.80 -8.31 4.37
N TYR A 165 11.60 -7.11 3.80
CA TYR A 165 11.76 -6.85 2.37
C TYR A 165 13.12 -6.21 2.07
N THR A 166 13.91 -6.79 1.17
CA THR A 166 15.32 -6.42 0.96
C THR A 166 15.63 -5.78 -0.40
N LEU A 167 14.70 -5.85 -1.36
CA LEU A 167 14.91 -5.36 -2.72
C LEU A 167 14.72 -3.83 -2.82
N LYS A 168 15.48 -3.19 -3.72
CA LYS A 168 15.53 -1.71 -3.87
C LYS A 168 15.66 -1.27 -5.34
N GLN A 169 15.18 -2.07 -6.29
CA GLN A 169 15.37 -1.83 -7.72
C GLN A 169 14.50 -0.68 -8.24
N LEU A 170 15.13 0.46 -8.56
CA LEU A 170 14.53 1.60 -9.25
C LEU A 170 14.94 1.61 -10.73
N THR A 171 14.19 0.93 -11.59
CA THR A 171 14.54 0.72 -13.01
C THR A 171 13.83 1.68 -13.97
N ALA A 172 14.62 2.47 -14.70
CA ALA A 172 14.21 3.25 -15.87
C ALA A 172 13.88 2.35 -17.06
N LYS A 173 14.65 1.26 -17.25
CA LYS A 173 14.32 0.16 -18.17
C LYS A 173 14.55 -1.16 -17.47
N GLY A 174 13.53 -2.00 -17.38
CA GLY A 174 13.61 -3.26 -16.63
C GLY A 174 12.26 -3.98 -16.53
N PRO A 175 11.90 -4.81 -17.53
CA PRO A 175 10.72 -5.66 -17.47
C PRO A 175 10.72 -6.53 -16.22
N SER A 176 9.67 -6.45 -15.39
CA SER A 176 9.53 -7.22 -14.13
C SER A 176 10.60 -6.95 -13.06
N GLN A 177 11.37 -5.85 -13.17
CA GLN A 177 12.44 -5.46 -12.23
C GLN A 177 12.11 -4.15 -11.47
N TRP A 178 10.82 -3.85 -11.26
CA TRP A 178 10.40 -2.66 -10.52
C TRP A 178 10.09 -3.00 -9.08
N LYS A 179 11.09 -2.85 -8.22
CA LYS A 179 11.04 -3.32 -6.83
C LYS A 179 11.60 -2.26 -5.87
N PRO A 180 10.98 -1.06 -5.75
CA PRO A 180 11.59 0.08 -5.06
C PRO A 180 11.82 -0.12 -3.54
N GLY A 181 11.05 -1.02 -2.91
CA GLY A 181 11.01 -1.21 -1.46
C GLY A 181 10.32 -0.07 -0.68
N LEU A 182 9.78 0.93 -1.38
CA LEU A 182 9.10 2.06 -0.76
C LEU A 182 7.83 1.62 -0.03
N GLY A 183 7.63 2.14 1.18
CA GLY A 183 6.53 1.84 2.08
C GLY A 183 6.59 0.47 2.77
N GLN A 184 7.54 -0.39 2.44
CA GLN A 184 7.65 -1.68 3.13
C GLN A 184 7.95 -1.45 4.63
N PRO A 185 7.27 -2.16 5.55
CA PRO A 185 7.52 -2.04 6.98
C PRO A 185 8.82 -2.76 7.36
N VAL A 186 9.27 -2.56 8.61
CA VAL A 186 10.33 -3.36 9.24
C VAL A 186 9.85 -3.94 10.57
N TYR A 187 10.33 -5.13 10.93
CA TYR A 187 9.79 -5.92 12.05
C TYR A 187 10.81 -6.17 13.16
N THR A 188 10.33 -6.62 14.32
CA THR A 188 11.16 -7.26 15.36
C THR A 188 10.80 -8.73 15.53
N THR A 189 11.80 -9.61 15.47
CA THR A 189 11.60 -11.07 15.33
C THR A 189 11.26 -11.82 16.62
N ARG A 190 11.39 -11.18 17.80
CA ARG A 190 11.03 -11.81 19.10
C ARG A 190 10.00 -11.01 19.87
N THR A 191 10.07 -9.68 19.78
CA THR A 191 9.16 -8.78 20.52
C THR A 191 7.86 -8.48 19.79
N ALA A 192 7.67 -9.08 18.60
CA ALA A 192 6.46 -8.98 17.80
C ALA A 192 5.99 -7.53 17.61
N THR A 193 6.84 -6.67 17.04
CA THR A 193 6.48 -5.30 16.65
C THR A 193 6.69 -5.06 15.15
N PHE A 194 5.84 -4.23 14.54
CA PHE A 194 6.04 -3.67 13.20
C PHE A 194 6.22 -2.16 13.25
N TRP A 195 6.98 -1.62 12.29
CA TRP A 195 7.32 -0.20 12.19
C TRP A 195 7.20 0.32 10.76
N GLY A 196 6.79 1.58 10.61
CA GLY A 196 6.75 2.26 9.31
C GLY A 196 6.30 3.73 9.40
N ILE A 197 6.12 4.37 8.24
CA ILE A 197 5.54 5.71 8.08
C ILE A 197 4.24 5.60 7.28
N GLU A 198 3.20 6.34 7.65
CA GLU A 198 1.89 6.44 6.95
C GLU A 198 1.98 7.18 5.59
N PHE A 199 3.00 6.91 4.79
CA PHE A 199 3.29 7.57 3.51
C PHE A 199 3.74 6.55 2.44
N PRO A 200 3.17 6.54 1.22
CA PRO A 200 3.48 5.52 0.23
C PRO A 200 4.96 5.49 -0.18
N ALA A 201 5.58 6.64 -0.42
CA ALA A 201 6.97 6.77 -0.83
C ALA A 201 7.95 6.80 0.36
N SER A 202 7.60 6.21 1.50
CA SER A 202 8.51 6.12 2.67
C SER A 202 9.61 5.08 2.49
N ARG A 203 10.70 5.22 3.24
CA ARG A 203 11.83 4.30 3.29
C ARG A 203 12.07 3.88 4.73
N ASN A 204 11.74 2.62 5.04
CA ASN A 204 11.92 2.01 6.35
C ASN A 204 13.00 0.93 6.24
N GLU A 205 14.06 1.05 7.05
CA GLU A 205 15.25 0.24 6.90
C GLU A 205 15.83 -0.23 8.25
N VAL A 206 16.45 -1.41 8.25
CA VAL A 206 17.29 -1.93 9.33
C VAL A 206 18.74 -2.02 8.85
N ASN A 207 19.61 -1.18 9.39
CA ASN A 207 21.05 -1.21 9.12
C ASN A 207 21.82 -1.42 10.43
N LYS A 208 22.57 -2.53 10.54
CA LYS A 208 23.31 -2.92 11.76
C LYS A 208 22.47 -2.74 13.04
N GLN A 209 21.30 -3.38 13.07
CA GLN A 209 20.28 -3.29 14.15
C GLN A 209 19.59 -1.94 14.35
N LYS A 210 20.01 -0.85 13.67
CA LYS A 210 19.29 0.44 13.69
C LYS A 210 18.10 0.40 12.75
N VAL A 211 16.90 0.49 13.32
CA VAL A 211 15.65 0.83 12.63
C VAL A 211 15.67 2.33 12.33
N THR A 212 15.45 2.68 11.06
CA THR A 212 15.09 4.03 10.63
C THR A 212 13.81 3.98 9.84
N CYS A 213 12.79 4.75 10.24
CA CYS A 213 11.55 4.93 9.48
C CYS A 213 11.47 6.40 9.07
N GLY A 214 11.41 6.67 7.76
CA GLY A 214 11.55 8.02 7.24
C GLY A 214 11.18 8.14 5.77
N TYR A 215 11.48 9.29 5.19
CA TYR A 215 11.28 9.59 3.76
C TYR A 215 12.16 10.76 3.34
N LEU A 216 12.55 10.80 2.05
CA LEU A 216 13.08 12.02 1.45
C LEU A 216 11.98 13.08 1.45
N SER A 217 12.36 14.35 1.63
CA SER A 217 11.42 15.47 1.61
C SER A 217 11.82 16.46 0.53
N GLY A 218 13.10 16.87 0.47
CA GLY A 218 13.60 17.84 -0.50
C GLY A 218 13.01 19.27 -0.35
N LYS A 219 12.17 19.51 0.67
CA LYS A 219 11.41 20.75 0.81
C LYS A 219 12.22 21.85 1.49
N SER A 220 12.16 23.04 0.92
CA SER A 220 12.52 24.28 1.60
C SER A 220 11.45 24.60 2.65
N ILE A 221 11.87 24.80 3.90
CA ILE A 221 11.05 25.32 4.99
C ILE A 221 11.49 26.76 5.22
N LYS A 222 10.57 27.72 5.05
CA LYS A 222 10.85 29.14 5.27
C LYS A 222 10.93 29.46 6.75
N LYS A 223 11.66 30.53 7.09
CA LYS A 223 11.72 31.05 8.46
C LYS A 223 10.31 31.23 9.05
N GLY A 224 10.03 30.54 10.16
CA GLY A 224 8.75 30.56 10.86
C GLY A 224 7.65 29.66 10.27
N GLU A 225 7.87 29.05 9.10
CA GLU A 225 6.95 28.08 8.50
C GLU A 225 6.93 26.78 9.33
N LEU A 226 5.74 26.21 9.50
CA LEU A 226 5.55 24.94 10.20
C LEU A 226 5.54 23.79 9.20
N TYR A 227 6.49 22.88 9.34
CA TYR A 227 6.47 21.58 8.66
C TYR A 227 5.94 20.52 9.63
N ILE A 228 5.06 19.63 9.17
CA ILE A 228 4.55 18.50 9.97
C ILE A 228 4.92 17.21 9.23
N SER A 229 5.56 16.27 9.93
CA SER A 229 5.91 14.98 9.36
C SER A 229 4.68 14.10 9.12
N TYR A 230 4.77 13.17 8.16
CA TYR A 230 3.89 12.00 8.19
C TYR A 230 4.06 11.24 9.51
N ASN A 231 3.00 10.57 9.96
CA ASN A 231 3.07 9.77 11.18
C ASN A 231 3.99 8.57 10.95
N SER A 232 4.91 8.35 11.87
CA SER A 232 5.43 7.01 12.14
C SER A 232 4.45 6.21 12.98
N VAL A 233 4.49 4.89 12.83
CA VAL A 233 3.74 3.94 13.64
C VAL A 233 4.66 2.85 14.18
N VAL A 234 4.39 2.44 15.41
CA VAL A 234 4.82 1.15 15.97
C VAL A 234 3.60 0.36 16.43
N GLY A 235 3.38 -0.81 15.84
CA GLY A 235 2.29 -1.72 16.20
C GLY A 235 2.78 -3.05 16.73
N VAL A 236 1.88 -3.82 17.35
CA VAL A 236 2.17 -5.13 17.95
C VAL A 236 1.35 -6.26 17.32
N SER A 237 1.86 -7.48 17.45
CA SER A 237 1.13 -8.73 17.25
C SER A 237 1.22 -9.60 18.51
N ASP A 238 0.28 -10.53 18.69
CA ASP A 238 0.28 -11.50 19.79
C ASP A 238 1.35 -12.59 19.63
N ASP A 239 1.79 -12.85 18.39
CA ASP A 239 2.80 -13.85 18.05
C ASP A 239 3.70 -13.33 16.89
N PRO A 240 5.05 -13.39 17.00
CA PRO A 240 5.97 -13.02 15.93
C PRO A 240 5.70 -13.68 14.57
N GLN A 241 5.13 -14.90 14.54
CA GLN A 241 4.82 -15.63 13.29
C GLN A 241 3.64 -15.00 12.52
N PHE A 242 2.80 -14.20 13.20
CA PHE A 242 1.59 -13.60 12.64
C PHE A 242 1.70 -12.07 12.59
N MET A 243 2.90 -11.56 12.28
CA MET A 243 3.16 -10.13 12.12
C MET A 243 2.40 -9.52 10.95
N ASP A 244 2.36 -10.25 9.82
CA ASP A 244 1.64 -9.87 8.61
C ASP A 244 0.15 -9.66 8.88
N ASP A 245 -0.49 -10.56 9.64
CA ASP A 245 -1.90 -10.46 9.99
C ASP A 245 -2.20 -9.19 10.82
N ALA A 246 -1.34 -8.86 11.79
CA ALA A 246 -1.46 -7.64 12.60
C ALA A 246 -1.21 -6.38 11.76
N PHE A 247 -0.19 -6.40 10.89
CA PHE A 247 0.13 -5.30 10.00
C PHE A 247 -0.98 -5.04 8.98
N TYR A 248 -1.51 -6.08 8.32
CA TYR A 248 -2.62 -5.94 7.37
C TYR A 248 -3.92 -5.52 8.05
N SER A 249 -4.19 -5.99 9.27
CA SER A 249 -5.33 -5.51 10.08
C SER A 249 -5.23 -4.01 10.40
N TYR A 250 -4.01 -3.52 10.65
CA TYR A 250 -3.76 -2.09 10.81
C TYR A 250 -3.90 -1.32 9.49
N ILE A 251 -3.36 -1.84 8.38
CA ILE A 251 -3.52 -1.22 7.05
C ILE A 251 -5.00 -1.13 6.64
N ASP A 252 -5.83 -2.16 6.91
CA ASP A 252 -7.28 -2.14 6.69
C ASP A 252 -7.98 -1.05 7.52
N LYS A 253 -7.58 -0.90 8.79
CA LYS A 253 -8.15 0.10 9.71
C LYS A 253 -7.84 1.55 9.34
N ILE A 254 -6.71 1.83 8.68
CA ILE A 254 -6.34 3.20 8.25
C ILE A 254 -6.85 3.56 6.84
N ARG A 255 -7.55 2.68 6.14
CA ARG A 255 -8.11 2.97 4.82
C ARG A 255 -9.16 4.09 4.92
N LYS A 256 -8.94 5.21 4.22
CA LYS A 256 -10.03 6.20 3.99
C LYS A 256 -11.13 5.65 3.07
N ARG A 257 -10.81 4.60 2.31
CA ARG A 257 -11.71 3.87 1.41
C ARG A 257 -11.82 2.42 1.90
N PRO A 258 -12.81 2.10 2.76
CA PRO A 258 -12.95 0.77 3.36
C PRO A 258 -12.92 -0.34 2.30
N PHE A 259 -12.36 -1.50 2.66
CA PHE A 259 -12.34 -2.64 1.76
C PHE A 259 -13.76 -3.05 1.36
N ARG A 260 -14.02 -3.09 0.05
CA ARG A 260 -15.33 -3.33 -0.56
C ARG A 260 -15.17 -4.14 -1.85
N LEU A 261 -16.20 -4.92 -2.18
CA LEU A 261 -16.25 -5.68 -3.42
C LEU A 261 -16.70 -4.79 -4.59
N GLN A 262 -15.87 -4.71 -5.62
CA GLN A 262 -16.12 -3.98 -6.86
C GLN A 262 -16.10 -4.96 -8.04
N ILE A 263 -17.26 -5.14 -8.68
CA ILE A 263 -17.42 -5.97 -9.88
C ILE A 263 -17.79 -5.07 -11.06
N GLN A 264 -17.02 -5.09 -12.14
CA GLN A 264 -17.24 -4.20 -13.29
C GLN A 264 -16.83 -4.82 -14.62
N TYR A 265 -17.28 -4.21 -15.73
CA TYR A 265 -16.86 -4.53 -17.09
C TYR A 265 -15.92 -3.46 -17.63
N ASN A 266 -14.92 -3.86 -18.43
CA ASN A 266 -13.93 -2.96 -19.03
C ASN A 266 -13.82 -3.16 -20.55
N SER A 267 -13.91 -2.05 -21.30
CA SER A 267 -13.96 -2.06 -22.77
C SER A 267 -12.64 -2.40 -23.48
N TRP A 268 -11.51 -2.51 -22.77
CA TRP A 268 -10.19 -2.68 -23.38
C TRP A 268 -10.05 -3.96 -24.21
N PHE A 269 -10.61 -5.08 -23.75
CA PHE A 269 -10.49 -6.37 -24.44
C PHE A 269 -11.50 -6.54 -25.59
N ASP A 270 -12.67 -5.88 -25.49
CA ASP A 270 -13.68 -5.85 -26.54
C ASP A 270 -13.22 -4.96 -27.71
N TYR A 271 -12.84 -3.70 -27.43
CA TYR A 271 -12.63 -2.68 -28.47
C TYR A 271 -11.24 -2.03 -28.46
N SER A 272 -10.54 -2.08 -27.32
CA SER A 272 -9.31 -1.30 -27.10
C SER A 272 -9.53 0.18 -27.48
N LYS A 273 -8.57 0.84 -28.12
CA LYS A 273 -8.67 2.23 -28.62
C LYS A 273 -9.85 2.50 -29.58
N ARG A 274 -10.55 1.47 -30.08
CA ARG A 274 -11.77 1.61 -30.91
C ARG A 274 -13.05 1.72 -30.09
N VAL A 275 -12.98 1.82 -28.76
CA VAL A 275 -14.16 2.14 -27.93
C VAL A 275 -14.80 3.47 -28.37
N ALA A 276 -16.11 3.47 -28.49
CA ALA A 276 -16.94 4.59 -28.91
C ALA A 276 -18.31 4.49 -28.23
N LYS A 277 -19.13 5.54 -28.27
CA LYS A 277 -20.46 5.59 -27.65
C LYS A 277 -21.34 4.38 -28.02
N GLU A 278 -21.47 4.06 -29.31
CA GLU A 278 -22.34 3.01 -29.82
C GLU A 278 -21.93 1.61 -29.32
N ASN A 279 -20.64 1.27 -29.41
CA ASN A 279 -20.17 -0.06 -29.05
C ASN A 279 -20.08 -0.24 -27.52
N PHE A 280 -19.71 0.81 -26.77
CA PHE A 280 -19.77 0.79 -25.31
C PHE A 280 -21.21 0.57 -24.79
N ILE A 281 -22.20 1.30 -25.33
CA ILE A 281 -23.60 1.14 -24.94
C ILE A 281 -24.13 -0.26 -25.30
N ARG A 282 -23.67 -0.85 -26.41
CA ARG A 282 -23.98 -2.24 -26.77
C ARG A 282 -23.41 -3.24 -25.75
N SER A 283 -22.13 -3.14 -25.36
CA SER A 283 -21.56 -4.02 -24.31
C SER A 283 -22.29 -3.86 -22.98
N VAL A 284 -22.61 -2.62 -22.58
CA VAL A 284 -23.41 -2.31 -21.39
C VAL A 284 -24.78 -3.02 -21.42
N ALA A 285 -25.42 -3.10 -22.60
CA ALA A 285 -26.64 -3.88 -22.79
C ALA A 285 -26.40 -5.38 -22.64
N ILE A 286 -25.49 -5.96 -23.43
CA ILE A 286 -25.22 -7.41 -23.44
C ILE A 286 -24.86 -7.92 -22.04
N VAL A 287 -23.90 -7.29 -21.37
CA VAL A 287 -23.42 -7.72 -20.04
C VAL A 287 -24.53 -7.66 -18.99
N ASN A 288 -25.37 -6.62 -19.02
CA ASN A 288 -26.52 -6.51 -18.14
C ASN A 288 -27.56 -7.59 -18.43
N ASP A 289 -27.89 -7.81 -19.69
CA ASP A 289 -28.98 -8.69 -20.07
C ASP A 289 -28.59 -10.16 -19.82
N GLU A 290 -27.33 -10.53 -20.10
CA GLU A 290 -26.82 -11.87 -19.83
C GLU A 290 -26.59 -12.16 -18.34
N LEU A 291 -26.00 -11.25 -17.55
CA LEU A 291 -25.69 -11.52 -16.14
C LEU A 291 -26.84 -11.13 -15.19
N VAL A 292 -27.42 -9.94 -15.35
CA VAL A 292 -28.41 -9.38 -14.41
C VAL A 292 -29.82 -9.86 -14.73
N VAL A 293 -30.26 -9.70 -15.98
CA VAL A 293 -31.65 -10.01 -16.37
C VAL A 293 -31.88 -11.52 -16.45
N LYS A 294 -31.07 -12.24 -17.24
CA LYS A 294 -31.24 -13.68 -17.46
C LYS A 294 -30.77 -14.56 -16.30
N ARG A 295 -29.72 -14.15 -15.57
CA ARG A 295 -29.02 -14.99 -14.57
C ARG A 295 -29.09 -14.50 -13.13
N HIS A 296 -29.79 -13.38 -12.91
CA HIS A 296 -30.08 -12.81 -11.60
C HIS A 296 -28.85 -12.47 -10.75
N CYS A 297 -27.72 -12.14 -11.40
CA CYS A 297 -26.63 -11.46 -10.72
C CYS A 297 -27.08 -10.07 -10.26
N GLN A 298 -26.55 -9.59 -9.15
CA GLN A 298 -26.69 -8.17 -8.80
C GLN A 298 -26.03 -7.29 -9.88
N PRO A 299 -26.56 -6.08 -10.15
CA PRO A 299 -25.93 -5.12 -11.06
C PRO A 299 -24.43 -4.95 -10.80
N LEU A 300 -23.67 -4.81 -11.89
CA LEU A 300 -22.25 -4.46 -11.82
C LEU A 300 -22.10 -3.08 -11.19
N ASN A 301 -21.07 -2.90 -10.36
CA ASN A 301 -20.79 -1.65 -9.67
C ASN A 301 -20.50 -0.51 -10.66
N ALA A 302 -19.84 -0.82 -11.79
CA ALA A 302 -19.56 0.13 -12.86
C ALA A 302 -19.40 -0.54 -14.24
N TYR A 303 -19.42 0.28 -15.29
CA TYR A 303 -18.95 -0.05 -16.64
C TYR A 303 -17.89 0.98 -17.05
N ILE A 304 -16.75 0.52 -17.57
CA ILE A 304 -15.56 1.36 -17.77
C ILE A 304 -15.30 1.62 -19.25
N ILE A 305 -15.16 2.89 -19.61
CA ILE A 305 -14.55 3.33 -20.87
C ILE A 305 -13.04 3.38 -20.65
N ASP A 306 -12.31 2.41 -21.22
CA ASP A 306 -10.85 2.32 -21.10
C ASP A 306 -10.13 3.19 -22.17
N ASP A 307 -8.82 3.02 -22.37
CA ASP A 307 -7.94 3.85 -23.23
C ASP A 307 -8.52 4.13 -24.63
N GLY A 308 -8.53 5.42 -25.04
CA GLY A 308 -8.99 5.89 -26.34
C GLY A 308 -10.18 6.87 -26.34
N TRP A 309 -10.68 7.35 -25.20
CA TRP A 309 -11.74 8.38 -25.17
C TRP A 309 -11.21 9.82 -25.21
N GLU A 310 -9.92 9.98 -24.93
CA GLU A 310 -9.20 11.25 -24.92
C GLU A 310 -9.02 11.83 -26.33
N ASP A 311 -9.16 13.14 -26.47
CA ASP A 311 -8.87 13.84 -27.73
C ASP A 311 -7.37 14.12 -27.86
N VAL A 312 -6.75 13.37 -28.75
CA VAL A 312 -5.37 13.56 -29.23
C VAL A 312 -5.32 13.95 -30.71
N SER A 313 -6.45 14.36 -31.30
CA SER A 313 -6.55 14.79 -32.70
C SER A 313 -5.60 15.94 -33.03
N LYS A 314 -5.40 16.27 -34.30
CA LYS A 314 -4.53 17.38 -34.72
C LYS A 314 -5.00 18.75 -34.18
N ASN A 315 -6.27 18.89 -33.84
CA ASN A 315 -6.87 20.13 -33.35
C ASN A 315 -7.10 20.14 -31.83
N ALA A 316 -6.74 19.05 -31.13
CA ALA A 316 -6.84 18.96 -29.68
C ALA A 316 -6.02 20.06 -28.98
N ASP A 317 -6.70 20.88 -28.17
CA ASP A 317 -6.09 21.90 -27.32
C ASP A 317 -6.21 21.50 -25.85
N TRP A 318 -5.05 21.27 -25.22
CA TRP A 318 -4.90 20.91 -23.80
C TRP A 318 -4.15 22.02 -23.03
N SER A 319 -4.12 23.25 -23.55
CA SER A 319 -3.39 24.40 -22.97
C SER A 319 -4.00 24.92 -21.66
N ASP A 320 -5.31 24.75 -21.47
CA ASP A 320 -6.03 25.09 -20.23
C ASP A 320 -6.80 23.89 -19.63
N LYS A 321 -7.37 23.03 -20.46
CA LYS A 321 -8.13 21.84 -20.05
C LYS A 321 -7.51 20.57 -20.65
N VAL A 322 -6.80 19.81 -19.82
CA VAL A 322 -6.23 18.51 -20.23
C VAL A 322 -7.31 17.42 -20.30
N TRP A 323 -7.02 16.27 -20.93
CA TRP A 323 -7.94 15.12 -21.02
C TRP A 323 -9.35 15.49 -21.50
N THR A 324 -9.42 16.24 -22.61
CA THR A 324 -10.68 16.52 -23.32
C THR A 324 -11.25 15.25 -23.96
N ILE A 325 -12.57 15.23 -24.18
CA ILE A 325 -13.29 14.07 -24.73
C ILE A 325 -13.30 14.17 -26.26
N ASN A 326 -13.00 13.08 -26.97
CA ASN A 326 -13.05 13.03 -28.43
C ASN A 326 -14.46 12.83 -29.02
N ASP A 327 -14.58 13.02 -30.33
CA ASP A 327 -15.81 12.97 -31.12
C ASP A 327 -16.52 11.61 -31.15
N LYS A 328 -15.86 10.53 -30.71
CA LYS A 328 -16.47 9.20 -30.53
C LYS A 328 -17.49 9.15 -29.39
N PHE A 329 -17.55 10.18 -28.55
CA PHE A 329 -18.48 10.31 -27.44
C PHE A 329 -19.25 11.63 -27.51
N GLN A 330 -20.47 11.64 -26.97
CA GLN A 330 -21.18 12.90 -26.73
C GLN A 330 -20.49 13.70 -25.63
N PRO A 331 -20.62 15.05 -25.64
CA PRO A 331 -20.20 15.89 -24.54
C PRO A 331 -20.65 15.33 -23.18
N ASP A 332 -19.73 15.42 -22.22
CA ASP A 332 -19.88 14.96 -20.84
C ASP A 332 -20.29 13.49 -20.68
N PHE A 333 -20.02 12.64 -21.68
CA PHE A 333 -20.43 11.23 -21.73
C PHE A 333 -21.94 11.01 -21.51
N SER A 334 -22.77 12.02 -21.81
CA SER A 334 -24.19 12.07 -21.46
C SER A 334 -25.01 10.81 -21.83
N ASP A 335 -24.86 10.29 -23.03
CA ASP A 335 -25.52 9.04 -23.46
C ASP A 335 -24.99 7.79 -22.74
N CYS A 336 -23.70 7.73 -22.44
CA CYS A 336 -23.09 6.62 -21.69
C CYS A 336 -23.58 6.63 -20.23
N PHE A 337 -23.67 7.81 -19.60
CA PHE A 337 -24.30 7.97 -18.28
C PHE A 337 -25.76 7.51 -18.29
N ARG A 338 -26.54 7.85 -19.34
CA ARG A 338 -27.93 7.38 -19.46
C ARG A 338 -27.99 5.85 -19.51
N ALA A 339 -27.15 5.22 -20.34
CA ALA A 339 -27.14 3.78 -20.56
C ALA A 339 -26.78 2.96 -19.30
N VAL A 340 -25.81 3.41 -18.49
CA VAL A 340 -25.44 2.71 -17.23
C VAL A 340 -26.44 2.97 -16.10
N ARG A 341 -27.00 4.19 -15.99
CA ARG A 341 -28.01 4.53 -14.97
C ARG A 341 -29.30 3.74 -15.16
N GLN A 342 -29.73 3.51 -16.41
CA GLN A 342 -30.86 2.63 -16.74
C GLN A 342 -30.68 1.17 -16.28
N ARG A 343 -29.46 0.76 -15.93
CA ARG A 343 -29.08 -0.59 -15.49
C ARG A 343 -28.63 -0.63 -14.03
N ASN A 344 -29.01 0.38 -13.23
CA ASN A 344 -28.65 0.53 -11.82
C ASN A 344 -27.13 0.46 -11.57
N SER A 345 -26.34 0.94 -12.53
CA SER A 345 -24.88 0.94 -12.51
C SER A 345 -24.32 2.34 -12.73
N LYS A 346 -23.00 2.47 -12.63
CA LYS A 346 -22.27 3.73 -12.70
C LYS A 346 -21.27 3.72 -13.86
N LEU A 347 -20.81 4.91 -14.26
CA LEU A 347 -19.75 5.06 -15.27
C LEU A 347 -18.39 5.18 -14.57
N GLY A 348 -17.37 4.63 -15.20
CA GLY A 348 -15.97 4.89 -14.85
C GLY A 348 -15.11 5.07 -16.10
N VAL A 349 -13.90 5.62 -15.91
CA VAL A 349 -12.94 5.86 -17.00
C VAL A 349 -11.53 5.42 -16.62
N TRP A 350 -10.77 5.04 -17.64
CA TRP A 350 -9.31 4.99 -17.59
C TRP A 350 -8.73 6.39 -17.88
N LEU A 351 -7.61 6.77 -17.26
CA LEU A 351 -6.77 7.87 -17.73
C LEU A 351 -5.34 7.71 -17.24
N SER A 352 -4.38 8.33 -17.92
CA SER A 352 -2.97 8.29 -17.51
C SER A 352 -2.47 9.62 -16.95
N PRO A 353 -2.16 9.73 -15.63
CA PRO A 353 -1.55 10.94 -15.09
C PRO A 353 -0.24 11.34 -15.79
N GLY A 354 0.54 10.38 -16.29
CA GLY A 354 1.73 10.64 -17.11
C GLY A 354 1.48 10.92 -18.59
N CYS A 355 0.22 11.01 -19.06
CA CYS A 355 -0.17 11.04 -20.49
C CYS A 355 0.44 9.90 -21.33
N LEU A 356 0.61 8.71 -20.76
CA LEU A 356 1.10 7.54 -21.51
C LEU A 356 -0.04 6.90 -22.34
N PHE A 357 0.31 5.87 -23.13
CA PHE A 357 -0.64 5.05 -23.91
C PHE A 357 -1.41 5.83 -25.00
N GLY A 358 -2.74 5.86 -25.02
CA GLY A 358 -3.53 6.62 -26.00
C GLY A 358 -3.29 8.13 -25.98
N ALA A 359 -3.04 8.69 -24.80
CA ALA A 359 -2.73 10.11 -24.64
C ALA A 359 -1.36 10.53 -25.21
N GLN A 360 -0.40 9.62 -25.40
CA GLN A 360 1.00 9.95 -25.72
C GLN A 360 1.21 10.93 -26.90
N PRO A 361 0.41 10.92 -27.99
CA PRO A 361 0.57 11.85 -29.10
C PRO A 361 0.33 13.34 -28.77
N ILE A 362 -0.26 13.68 -27.61
CA ILE A 362 -0.46 15.07 -27.19
C ILE A 362 0.82 15.74 -26.67
N ILE A 363 1.76 14.95 -26.15
CA ILE A 363 2.90 15.43 -25.34
C ILE A 363 3.77 16.50 -26.03
N PRO A 364 4.10 16.43 -27.33
CA PRO A 364 4.84 17.50 -27.99
C PRO A 364 4.14 18.87 -27.86
N ARG A 365 2.82 18.92 -28.08
CA ARG A 365 2.03 20.15 -27.91
C ARG A 365 1.92 20.58 -26.46
N MET A 366 1.91 19.64 -25.50
CA MET A 366 1.98 20.00 -24.08
C MET A 366 3.29 20.71 -23.71
N LYS A 367 4.42 20.36 -24.36
CA LYS A 367 5.68 21.11 -24.23
C LYS A 367 5.53 22.53 -24.80
N ASP A 368 4.89 22.68 -25.97
CA ASP A 368 4.63 23.99 -26.58
C ASP A 368 3.69 24.87 -25.72
N PHE A 369 2.75 24.27 -24.98
CA PHE A 369 1.92 24.95 -23.97
C PHE A 369 2.68 25.27 -22.66
N GLY A 370 3.98 25.01 -22.59
CA GLY A 370 4.84 25.31 -21.44
C GLY A 370 4.63 24.38 -20.23
N TYR A 371 4.18 23.14 -20.45
CA TYR A 371 4.18 22.10 -19.42
C TYR A 371 5.48 21.29 -19.44
N LYS A 372 5.97 20.89 -18.27
CA LYS A 372 7.19 20.07 -18.20
C LYS A 372 6.87 18.61 -18.50
N ALA A 373 7.36 18.14 -19.64
CA ALA A 373 7.27 16.74 -20.05
C ALA A 373 8.66 16.09 -20.20
N LEU A 374 8.68 14.80 -19.87
CA LEU A 374 9.82 13.91 -19.92
C LEU A 374 9.94 13.30 -21.34
N SER A 375 10.45 12.07 -21.48
CA SER A 375 10.71 11.46 -22.80
C SER A 375 9.54 10.67 -23.36
N MET A 376 8.80 9.96 -22.51
CA MET A 376 7.58 9.24 -22.85
C MET A 376 6.32 9.89 -22.29
N GLY A 377 6.39 10.59 -21.15
CA GLY A 377 5.24 11.12 -20.42
C GLY A 377 5.38 12.58 -19.95
N MET A 378 4.32 13.12 -19.35
CA MET A 378 4.37 14.36 -18.55
C MET A 378 5.16 14.14 -17.25
N SER A 379 5.80 15.18 -16.70
CA SER A 379 6.44 15.06 -15.38
C SER A 379 5.39 15.15 -14.26
N MET A 380 5.39 14.16 -13.37
CA MET A 380 4.48 14.09 -12.21
C MET A 380 4.78 15.16 -11.14
N THR A 381 5.87 15.89 -11.29
CA THR A 381 6.28 17.00 -10.40
C THR A 381 6.00 18.38 -11.02
N ASP A 382 5.52 18.44 -12.27
CA ASP A 382 5.17 19.70 -12.92
C ASP A 382 3.93 20.32 -12.27
N LYS A 383 4.12 21.36 -11.46
CA LYS A 383 3.02 21.99 -10.71
C LYS A 383 1.92 22.52 -11.64
N LYS A 384 2.27 23.07 -12.80
CA LYS A 384 1.32 23.63 -13.76
C LYS A 384 0.44 22.53 -14.37
N TYR A 385 1.05 21.45 -14.88
CA TYR A 385 0.30 20.32 -15.43
C TYR A 385 -0.51 19.57 -14.36
N MET A 386 0.09 19.26 -13.20
CA MET A 386 -0.59 18.51 -12.15
C MET A 386 -1.80 19.26 -11.57
N GLN A 387 -1.77 20.59 -11.50
CA GLN A 387 -2.95 21.40 -11.18
C GLN A 387 -4.06 21.21 -12.23
N LYS A 388 -3.74 21.30 -13.53
CA LYS A 388 -4.74 21.11 -14.60
C LYS A 388 -5.30 19.69 -14.66
N LEU A 389 -4.47 18.70 -14.37
CA LEU A 389 -4.89 17.30 -14.23
C LEU A 389 -5.84 17.14 -13.04
N GLU A 390 -5.55 17.75 -11.88
CA GLU A 390 -6.45 17.76 -10.72
C GLU A 390 -7.79 18.41 -11.06
N GLU A 391 -7.78 19.64 -11.62
CA GLU A 391 -8.97 20.38 -12.03
C GLU A 391 -9.90 19.51 -12.90
N ARG A 392 -9.31 18.81 -13.89
CA ARG A 392 -10.04 17.90 -14.79
C ARG A 392 -10.56 16.63 -14.10
N ILE A 393 -9.76 16.00 -13.25
CA ILE A 393 -10.19 14.79 -12.51
C ILE A 393 -11.37 15.12 -11.59
N LEU A 394 -11.34 16.27 -10.92
CA LEU A 394 -12.43 16.71 -10.06
C LEU A 394 -13.68 17.14 -10.85
N GLU A 395 -13.52 17.68 -12.06
CA GLU A 395 -14.63 17.91 -12.99
C GLU A 395 -15.31 16.58 -13.38
N LEU A 396 -14.54 15.59 -13.84
CA LEU A 396 -15.04 14.25 -14.19
C LEU A 396 -15.77 13.58 -13.01
N ALA A 397 -15.22 13.70 -11.80
CA ALA A 397 -15.86 13.20 -10.58
C ALA A 397 -17.22 13.90 -10.31
N LYS A 398 -17.29 15.23 -10.46
CA LYS A 398 -18.53 16.02 -10.31
C LYS A 398 -19.57 15.72 -11.39
N MET A 399 -19.16 15.34 -12.60
CA MET A 399 -20.06 14.83 -13.65
C MET A 399 -20.70 13.47 -13.28
N GLY A 400 -20.13 12.76 -12.30
CA GLY A 400 -20.63 11.48 -11.78
C GLY A 400 -19.78 10.26 -12.14
N ILE A 401 -18.54 10.45 -12.62
CA ILE A 401 -17.58 9.35 -12.76
C ILE A 401 -17.31 8.76 -11.37
N SER A 402 -17.43 7.44 -11.29
CA SER A 402 -17.44 6.67 -10.04
C SER A 402 -16.29 5.67 -9.90
N TYR A 403 -15.52 5.48 -10.97
CA TYR A 403 -14.32 4.66 -10.98
C TYR A 403 -13.27 5.35 -11.84
N PHE A 404 -12.03 5.40 -11.33
CA PHE A 404 -10.87 5.86 -12.08
C PHE A 404 -9.79 4.77 -12.08
N LYS A 405 -9.34 4.36 -13.27
CA LYS A 405 -8.11 3.59 -13.49
C LYS A 405 -7.00 4.57 -13.87
N PHE A 406 -6.17 4.96 -12.89
CA PHE A 406 -5.04 5.85 -13.09
C PHE A 406 -3.81 5.06 -13.53
N ASP A 407 -3.49 5.16 -14.82
CA ASP A 407 -2.47 4.35 -15.46
C ASP A 407 -1.17 5.12 -15.73
N GLY A 408 -0.04 4.43 -15.73
CA GLY A 408 1.23 5.04 -16.08
C GLY A 408 1.70 6.13 -15.10
N ILE A 409 1.29 6.09 -13.83
CA ILE A 409 1.54 7.13 -12.82
C ILE A 409 3.02 7.47 -12.59
N PHE A 410 3.94 6.59 -12.98
CA PHE A 410 5.39 6.83 -12.99
C PHE A 410 6.09 6.15 -14.19
N GLY A 411 5.36 5.84 -15.27
CA GLY A 411 5.88 5.07 -16.40
C GLY A 411 5.10 3.79 -16.73
N HIS A 412 5.53 3.13 -17.80
CA HIS A 412 5.05 1.82 -18.28
C HIS A 412 5.69 0.65 -17.51
N LEU A 413 5.09 -0.54 -17.51
CA LEU A 413 5.64 -1.74 -16.83
C LEU A 413 7.11 -2.07 -17.20
N ASN A 414 7.51 -1.74 -18.43
CA ASN A 414 8.86 -1.98 -18.97
C ASN A 414 9.80 -0.77 -18.88
N ILE A 415 9.26 0.47 -18.89
CA ILE A 415 10.01 1.70 -19.11
C ILE A 415 9.43 2.83 -18.25
N ARG A 416 10.27 3.48 -17.44
CA ARG A 416 9.89 4.56 -16.51
C ARG A 416 10.77 5.78 -16.77
N ASP A 417 10.12 6.94 -16.81
CA ASP A 417 10.81 8.23 -16.86
C ASP A 417 11.05 8.75 -15.46
N PHE A 418 12.20 9.37 -15.24
CA PHE A 418 12.52 10.09 -14.02
C PHE A 418 12.92 11.53 -14.33
N ASP A 419 12.43 12.45 -13.50
CA ASP A 419 12.83 13.85 -13.53
C ASP A 419 14.15 14.01 -12.78
N ILE A 420 15.25 13.85 -13.51
CA ILE A 420 16.62 13.89 -12.99
C ILE A 420 17.25 15.24 -13.31
N ASN A 421 17.70 15.95 -12.27
CA ASN A 421 18.44 17.20 -12.45
C ASN A 421 19.78 16.90 -13.13
N ASP A 422 20.13 17.73 -14.10
CA ASP A 422 21.35 17.61 -14.92
C ASP A 422 21.53 16.21 -15.54
N ASN A 423 20.43 15.59 -16.00
CA ASN A 423 20.45 14.27 -16.65
C ASN A 423 21.48 14.24 -17.79
N PRO A 424 22.55 13.42 -17.70
CA PRO A 424 23.63 13.40 -18.69
C PRO A 424 23.29 12.57 -19.94
N PHE A 425 22.06 12.06 -20.06
CA PHE A 425 21.65 11.14 -21.11
C PHE A 425 20.56 11.71 -22.03
N PRO A 426 20.43 11.23 -23.28
CA PRO A 426 19.45 11.75 -24.24
C PRO A 426 17.98 11.59 -23.84
N SER A 427 17.67 10.75 -22.85
CA SER A 427 16.31 10.56 -22.35
C SER A 427 16.26 10.36 -20.83
N SER A 428 15.12 10.74 -20.25
CA SER A 428 14.71 10.51 -18.84
C SER A 428 14.44 9.04 -18.49
N ASN A 429 14.54 8.14 -19.48
CA ASN A 429 14.39 6.69 -19.35
C ASN A 429 15.60 5.92 -19.90
N ASP A 430 16.76 6.55 -19.99
CA ASP A 430 17.99 5.86 -20.40
C ASP A 430 18.28 4.71 -19.43
N VAL A 431 18.71 3.55 -19.94
CA VAL A 431 18.98 2.36 -19.10
C VAL A 431 20.10 2.62 -18.09
N ARG A 432 21.01 3.57 -18.36
CA ARG A 432 22.07 4.00 -17.44
C ARG A 432 21.53 4.73 -16.20
N LEU A 433 20.30 5.23 -16.24
CA LEU A 433 19.61 5.72 -15.04
C LEU A 433 19.25 4.59 -14.06
N ASN A 434 19.40 3.31 -14.42
CA ASN A 434 19.34 2.20 -13.48
C ASN A 434 20.52 2.19 -12.47
N GLU A 435 21.62 2.92 -12.74
CA GLU A 435 22.78 2.98 -11.84
C GLU A 435 22.43 3.63 -10.49
N ALA A 436 22.93 3.05 -9.40
CA ALA A 436 22.56 3.43 -8.03
C ALA A 436 22.86 4.90 -7.67
N ARG A 437 23.80 5.55 -8.36
CA ARG A 437 24.09 7.00 -8.19
C ARG A 437 22.90 7.91 -8.50
N PHE A 438 21.91 7.43 -9.25
CA PHE A 438 20.67 8.17 -9.54
C PHE A 438 19.53 7.84 -8.57
N ASP A 439 19.65 6.82 -7.71
CA ASP A 439 18.53 6.31 -6.89
C ASP A 439 17.89 7.39 -6.01
N VAL A 440 18.68 8.26 -5.38
CA VAL A 440 18.16 9.35 -4.53
C VAL A 440 17.31 10.34 -5.34
N GLN A 441 17.71 10.67 -6.56
CA GLN A 441 16.93 11.58 -7.43
C GLN A 441 15.66 10.89 -7.97
N LYS A 442 15.78 9.60 -8.35
CA LYS A 442 14.61 8.79 -8.77
C LYS A 442 13.60 8.66 -7.62
N GLU A 443 14.07 8.45 -6.40
CA GLU A 443 13.22 8.38 -5.20
C GLU A 443 12.57 9.72 -4.88
N GLN A 444 13.29 10.84 -4.97
CA GLN A 444 12.71 12.18 -4.80
C GLN A 444 11.60 12.45 -5.82
N TYR A 445 11.79 12.08 -7.10
CA TYR A 445 10.73 12.17 -8.11
C TYR A 445 9.49 11.34 -7.75
N LEU A 446 9.67 10.12 -7.23
CA LEU A 446 8.57 9.29 -6.75
C LEU A 446 7.88 9.89 -5.52
N VAL A 447 8.63 10.47 -4.57
CA VAL A 447 8.09 11.18 -3.39
C VAL A 447 7.21 12.35 -3.83
N ASP A 448 7.75 13.26 -4.64
CA ASP A 448 7.08 14.48 -5.04
C ASP A 448 5.81 14.18 -5.86
N GLY A 449 5.89 13.26 -6.83
CA GLY A 449 4.72 12.83 -7.59
C GLY A 449 3.70 12.03 -6.76
N THR A 450 4.14 11.29 -5.74
CA THR A 450 3.25 10.59 -4.79
C THR A 450 2.44 11.59 -3.97
N GLU A 451 3.05 12.68 -3.49
CA GLU A 451 2.32 13.72 -2.76
C GLU A 451 1.28 14.44 -3.64
N GLN A 452 1.59 14.69 -4.91
CA GLN A 452 0.65 15.29 -5.87
C GLN A 452 -0.55 14.35 -6.11
N LEU A 453 -0.31 13.05 -6.31
CA LEU A 453 -1.38 12.04 -6.44
C LEU A 453 -2.24 11.94 -5.17
N MET A 454 -1.62 11.96 -3.99
CA MET A 454 -2.33 11.95 -2.71
C MET A 454 -3.27 13.15 -2.54
N GLN A 455 -2.90 14.34 -3.02
CA GLN A 455 -3.78 15.52 -3.02
C GLN A 455 -5.01 15.31 -3.90
N ILE A 456 -4.81 14.82 -5.14
CA ILE A 456 -5.91 14.47 -6.07
C ILE A 456 -6.85 13.44 -5.44
N PHE A 457 -6.30 12.37 -4.84
CA PHE A 457 -7.10 11.30 -4.25
C PHE A 457 -7.86 11.72 -2.98
N ASN A 458 -7.31 12.65 -2.18
CA ASN A 458 -8.04 13.26 -1.07
C ASN A 458 -9.21 14.13 -1.58
N LYS A 459 -8.99 14.99 -2.58
CA LYS A 459 -10.05 15.82 -3.15
C LYS A 459 -11.14 14.99 -3.86
N LEU A 460 -10.77 13.85 -4.46
CA LEU A 460 -11.74 12.86 -4.94
C LEU A 460 -12.58 12.25 -3.80
N HIS A 461 -12.00 12.01 -2.62
CA HIS A 461 -12.75 11.57 -1.44
C HIS A 461 -13.75 12.65 -0.97
N GLU A 462 -13.33 13.92 -0.96
CA GLU A 462 -14.18 15.07 -0.60
C GLU A 462 -15.35 15.26 -1.58
N VAL A 463 -15.14 15.02 -2.88
CA VAL A 463 -16.21 15.02 -3.89
C VAL A 463 -17.15 13.83 -3.69
N ASN A 464 -16.61 12.61 -3.54
CA ASN A 464 -17.40 11.41 -3.28
C ASN A 464 -16.54 10.25 -2.71
N PRO A 465 -16.79 9.77 -1.48
CA PRO A 465 -16.07 8.63 -0.89
C PRO A 465 -16.36 7.30 -1.61
N GLU A 466 -17.48 7.20 -2.34
CA GLU A 466 -17.87 6.03 -3.14
C GLU A 466 -17.25 5.97 -4.55
N ILE A 467 -16.33 6.89 -4.88
CA ILE A 467 -15.46 6.72 -6.04
C ILE A 467 -14.45 5.59 -5.74
N PHE A 468 -14.33 4.61 -6.64
CA PHE A 468 -13.34 3.54 -6.57
C PHE A 468 -12.08 3.93 -7.36
N ILE A 469 -10.90 3.75 -6.78
CA ILE A 469 -9.63 4.21 -7.36
C ILE A 469 -8.67 3.03 -7.54
N ALA A 470 -8.27 2.78 -8.79
CA ALA A 470 -7.19 1.88 -9.14
C ALA A 470 -5.96 2.66 -9.61
N ILE A 471 -4.77 2.30 -9.10
CA ILE A 471 -3.49 2.77 -9.66
C ILE A 471 -2.77 1.61 -10.34
N THR A 472 -2.34 1.82 -11.58
CA THR A 472 -1.82 0.75 -12.44
C THR A 472 -0.34 0.95 -12.84
N ASN A 473 0.03 1.08 -14.12
CA ASN A 473 1.44 1.15 -14.51
C ASN A 473 2.21 2.27 -13.77
N GLY A 474 3.48 2.03 -13.45
CA GLY A 474 4.32 2.90 -12.61
C GLY A 474 4.14 2.72 -11.10
N ALA A 475 3.00 2.21 -10.62
CA ALA A 475 2.79 1.95 -9.19
C ALA A 475 3.80 0.95 -8.60
N TYR A 476 3.92 0.96 -7.27
CA TYR A 476 4.78 0.06 -6.50
C TYR A 476 4.01 -0.45 -5.28
N LEU A 477 4.34 -1.64 -4.79
CA LEU A 477 3.62 -2.34 -3.71
C LEU A 477 3.94 -1.74 -2.33
N SER A 478 3.54 -0.48 -2.14
CA SER A 478 3.52 0.19 -0.85
C SER A 478 2.14 0.04 -0.21
N PRO A 479 2.01 -0.60 0.96
CA PRO A 479 0.71 -0.85 1.59
C PRO A 479 -0.02 0.46 1.97
N TRP A 480 0.72 1.56 2.15
CA TRP A 480 0.16 2.88 2.49
C TRP A 480 -0.61 3.54 1.35
N TRP A 481 -0.49 3.07 0.11
CA TRP A 481 -1.37 3.50 -0.98
C TRP A 481 -2.84 3.28 -0.63
N LEU A 482 -3.15 2.24 0.15
CA LEU A 482 -4.51 1.85 0.53
C LEU A 482 -5.20 2.84 1.51
N GLN A 483 -4.46 3.83 2.02
CA GLN A 483 -5.07 5.01 2.65
C GLN A 483 -5.81 5.91 1.63
N TYR A 484 -5.44 5.86 0.35
CA TYR A 484 -5.89 6.79 -0.69
C TYR A 484 -6.59 6.11 -1.88
N VAL A 485 -6.23 4.85 -2.18
CA VAL A 485 -6.74 4.08 -3.33
C VAL A 485 -7.42 2.78 -2.87
N ASP A 486 -8.25 2.20 -3.72
CA ASP A 486 -8.90 0.93 -3.42
C ASP A 486 -7.99 -0.27 -3.74
N ILE A 487 -7.32 -0.24 -4.91
CA ILE A 487 -6.60 -1.38 -5.51
C ILE A 487 -5.29 -0.95 -6.22
N VAL A 488 -4.29 -1.83 -6.26
CA VAL A 488 -3.00 -1.62 -6.97
C VAL A 488 -2.73 -2.76 -7.95
N TRP A 489 -2.28 -2.44 -9.17
CA TRP A 489 -1.94 -3.46 -10.18
C TRP A 489 -0.58 -4.14 -9.96
N LEU A 490 -0.49 -5.43 -10.28
CA LEU A 490 0.79 -6.17 -10.28
C LEU A 490 1.68 -5.82 -11.47
N ILE A 491 2.40 -4.70 -11.35
CA ILE A 491 3.29 -4.15 -12.38
C ILE A 491 4.45 -5.06 -12.84
N ASN A 492 4.91 -5.99 -11.98
CA ASN A 492 5.94 -6.96 -12.35
C ASN A 492 5.35 -8.22 -13.02
N ALA A 493 4.05 -8.24 -13.29
CA ALA A 493 3.41 -9.20 -14.17
C ALA A 493 3.15 -8.59 -15.55
N GLY A 494 2.93 -9.47 -16.53
CA GLY A 494 2.36 -9.07 -17.81
C GLY A 494 0.91 -8.61 -17.66
N ASP A 495 0.49 -7.79 -18.62
CA ASP A 495 -0.87 -7.31 -18.81
C ASP A 495 -1.86 -8.49 -18.77
N ALA A 496 -1.83 -9.32 -19.81
CA ALA A 496 -2.44 -10.65 -19.83
C ALA A 496 -1.54 -11.72 -19.21
N ALA A 497 -2.14 -12.69 -18.52
CA ALA A 497 -1.47 -13.94 -18.16
C ALA A 497 -1.09 -14.73 -19.43
N LYS A 498 0.06 -15.42 -19.38
CA LYS A 498 0.62 -16.21 -20.50
C LYS A 498 0.56 -17.70 -20.18
N GLY A 499 0.20 -18.52 -21.16
CA GLY A 499 0.20 -19.98 -21.06
C GLY A 499 -0.29 -20.57 -22.38
N ASP A 500 0.00 -21.85 -22.61
CA ASP A 500 -0.51 -22.58 -23.78
C ASP A 500 -1.96 -23.06 -23.53
N ASP A 501 -2.34 -23.23 -22.25
CA ASP A 501 -3.68 -23.52 -21.76
C ASP A 501 -4.00 -22.72 -20.48
N ARG A 502 -5.20 -22.91 -19.93
CA ARG A 502 -5.63 -22.23 -18.69
C ARG A 502 -4.81 -22.58 -17.46
N THR A 503 -4.31 -23.82 -17.35
CA THR A 503 -3.38 -24.22 -16.28
C THR A 503 -2.09 -23.40 -16.37
N GLY A 504 -1.55 -23.23 -17.57
CA GLY A 504 -0.39 -22.36 -17.82
C GLY A 504 -0.65 -20.89 -17.47
N GLU A 505 -1.83 -20.35 -17.80
CA GLU A 505 -2.22 -18.98 -17.42
C GLU A 505 -2.32 -18.79 -15.90
N LEU A 506 -2.92 -19.75 -15.19
CA LEU A 506 -2.97 -19.77 -13.73
C LEU A 506 -1.55 -19.81 -13.15
N VAL A 507 -0.73 -20.79 -13.53
CA VAL A 507 0.66 -20.95 -13.07
C VAL A 507 1.50 -19.71 -13.35
N TYR A 508 1.31 -19.05 -14.51
CA TYR A 508 2.01 -17.81 -14.84
C TYR A 508 1.73 -16.68 -13.86
N ARG A 509 0.48 -16.52 -13.42
CA ARG A 509 0.11 -15.47 -12.45
C ARG A 509 0.45 -15.91 -11.04
N ASP A 510 0.15 -17.15 -10.67
CA ASP A 510 0.26 -17.62 -9.29
C ASP A 510 1.72 -17.81 -8.86
N ARG A 511 2.64 -18.12 -9.79
CA ARG A 511 4.09 -18.05 -9.50
C ARG A 511 4.55 -16.63 -9.16
N ILE A 512 3.90 -15.59 -9.71
CA ILE A 512 4.23 -14.19 -9.41
C ILE A 512 3.68 -13.81 -8.02
N TYR A 513 2.53 -14.36 -7.64
CA TYR A 513 2.06 -14.28 -6.25
C TYR A 513 3.04 -14.98 -5.30
N HIS A 514 3.42 -16.23 -5.56
CA HIS A 514 4.43 -16.95 -4.78
C HIS A 514 5.74 -16.14 -4.66
N GLN A 515 6.25 -15.62 -5.79
CA GLN A 515 7.44 -14.77 -5.81
C GLN A 515 7.29 -13.53 -4.93
N ILE A 516 6.16 -12.82 -4.98
CA ILE A 516 5.99 -11.55 -4.25
C ILE A 516 5.80 -11.75 -2.75
N TRP A 517 4.97 -12.72 -2.32
CA TRP A 517 4.63 -12.91 -0.91
C TRP A 517 5.57 -13.89 -0.20
N GLU A 518 5.95 -15.01 -0.82
CA GLU A 518 6.77 -16.06 -0.18
C GLU A 518 8.29 -15.84 -0.40
N GLU A 519 8.73 -15.49 -1.62
CA GLU A 519 10.16 -15.37 -1.94
C GLU A 519 10.72 -13.97 -1.65
N GLU A 520 10.01 -12.91 -2.07
CA GLU A 520 10.40 -11.51 -1.84
C GLU A 520 9.96 -10.98 -0.47
N ASN A 521 9.05 -11.68 0.21
CA ASN A 521 8.54 -11.32 1.53
C ASN A 521 7.87 -9.91 1.56
N THR A 522 7.17 -9.57 0.47
CA THR A 522 6.50 -8.27 0.28
C THR A 522 5.30 -8.13 1.19
N LYS A 523 5.24 -7.05 1.97
CA LYS A 523 4.13 -6.75 2.87
C LYS A 523 3.13 -5.84 2.18
N PHE A 524 2.15 -6.47 1.54
CA PHE A 524 1.02 -5.80 0.89
C PHE A 524 -0.23 -6.69 0.99
N PRO A 525 -1.41 -6.16 1.40
CA PRO A 525 -2.64 -6.94 1.47
C PRO A 525 -3.03 -7.53 0.11
N MET A 526 -3.00 -8.86 -0.02
CA MET A 526 -3.22 -9.58 -1.29
C MET A 526 -4.63 -9.34 -1.87
N ASN A 527 -5.61 -9.07 -1.01
CA ASN A 527 -6.97 -8.69 -1.39
C ASN A 527 -7.07 -7.33 -2.09
N ALA A 528 -6.03 -6.49 -1.98
CA ALA A 528 -5.97 -5.15 -2.57
C ALA A 528 -5.23 -5.11 -3.91
N ILE A 529 -5.16 -6.25 -4.61
CA ILE A 529 -4.44 -6.43 -5.88
C ILE A 529 -5.39 -6.45 -7.09
N PHE A 530 -4.92 -5.90 -8.20
CA PHE A 530 -5.55 -5.96 -9.52
C PHE A 530 -4.69 -6.73 -10.54
N ASN A 531 -5.35 -7.50 -11.41
CA ASN A 531 -4.81 -8.12 -12.64
C ASN A 531 -5.86 -8.04 -13.75
N HIS A 532 -5.48 -8.08 -15.04
CA HIS A 532 -6.41 -8.12 -16.17
C HIS A 532 -7.06 -9.50 -16.35
N GLU A 533 -7.74 -9.96 -15.31
CA GLU A 533 -8.40 -11.25 -15.18
C GLU A 533 -9.62 -11.12 -14.23
N PRO A 534 -10.67 -11.93 -14.39
CA PRO A 534 -10.82 -13.05 -15.32
C PRO A 534 -10.97 -12.59 -16.78
N LYS A 535 -10.30 -13.31 -17.70
CA LYS A 535 -10.38 -13.05 -19.15
C LYS A 535 -11.11 -14.15 -19.92
N LYS A 536 -11.96 -13.75 -20.87
CA LYS A 536 -12.68 -14.66 -21.78
C LYS A 536 -12.86 -14.00 -23.15
N THR A 537 -12.06 -14.39 -24.13
CA THR A 537 -11.97 -13.73 -25.44
C THR A 537 -12.42 -14.61 -26.61
N THR A 538 -12.75 -15.88 -26.35
CA THR A 538 -13.29 -16.88 -27.29
C THR A 538 -14.25 -17.81 -26.51
N SER A 539 -15.00 -18.64 -27.22
CA SER A 539 -15.91 -19.66 -26.68
C SER A 539 -15.50 -21.10 -27.08
N ASN A 540 -14.21 -21.29 -27.41
CA ASN A 540 -13.69 -22.54 -28.00
C ASN A 540 -13.10 -23.52 -26.96
N GLU A 541 -13.14 -23.20 -25.68
CA GLU A 541 -12.65 -24.05 -24.59
C GLU A 541 -13.81 -24.77 -23.90
N GLU A 542 -13.56 -25.97 -23.39
CA GLU A 542 -14.59 -26.74 -22.68
C GLU A 542 -15.12 -25.97 -21.45
N PRO A 543 -16.42 -26.07 -21.12
CA PRO A 543 -17.02 -25.33 -20.00
C PRO A 543 -16.29 -25.55 -18.67
N GLU A 544 -15.85 -26.78 -18.40
CA GLU A 544 -15.15 -27.17 -17.18
C GLU A 544 -13.79 -26.47 -17.07
N VAL A 545 -13.04 -26.38 -18.17
CA VAL A 545 -11.75 -25.68 -18.22
C VAL A 545 -11.90 -24.18 -17.92
N PHE A 546 -12.98 -23.57 -18.42
CA PHE A 546 -13.27 -22.17 -18.09
C PHE A 546 -13.76 -21.99 -16.64
N ARG A 547 -14.54 -22.95 -16.11
CA ARG A 547 -15.01 -22.93 -14.72
C ARG A 547 -13.84 -23.03 -13.74
N ASP A 548 -12.93 -23.98 -13.95
CA ASP A 548 -11.75 -24.17 -13.11
C ASP A 548 -10.82 -22.95 -13.14
N TYR A 549 -10.57 -22.40 -14.34
CA TYR A 549 -9.87 -21.12 -14.51
C TYR A 549 -10.52 -19.99 -13.72
N LEU A 550 -11.84 -19.79 -13.87
CA LEU A 550 -12.56 -18.69 -13.26
C LEU A 550 -12.56 -18.80 -11.74
N PHE A 551 -12.91 -19.96 -11.19
CA PHE A 551 -13.00 -20.11 -9.73
C PHE A 551 -11.62 -20.10 -9.08
N MET A 552 -10.58 -20.67 -9.71
CA MET A 552 -9.20 -20.52 -9.20
C MET A 552 -8.74 -19.05 -9.25
N ASN A 553 -9.02 -18.33 -10.35
CA ASN A 553 -8.73 -16.91 -10.48
C ASN A 553 -9.40 -16.07 -9.39
N LEU A 554 -10.70 -16.27 -9.16
CA LEU A 554 -11.48 -15.55 -8.15
C LEU A 554 -11.06 -15.93 -6.72
N SER A 555 -10.56 -17.16 -6.51
CA SER A 555 -10.05 -17.63 -5.21
C SER A 555 -8.82 -16.88 -4.69
N ARG A 556 -8.12 -16.12 -5.56
CA ARG A 556 -7.06 -15.16 -5.16
C ARG A 556 -7.56 -14.09 -4.18
N GLY A 557 -8.87 -13.96 -3.99
CA GLY A 557 -9.47 -13.17 -2.92
C GLY A 557 -9.32 -11.67 -3.10
N THR A 558 -9.24 -11.20 -4.35
CA THR A 558 -9.17 -9.76 -4.64
C THR A 558 -10.55 -9.12 -4.44
N GLY A 559 -10.60 -7.94 -3.79
CA GLY A 559 -11.82 -7.14 -3.68
C GLY A 559 -12.28 -6.52 -5.01
N PHE A 560 -11.55 -6.78 -6.09
CA PHE A 560 -11.78 -6.22 -7.41
C PHE A 560 -11.86 -7.35 -8.44
N VAL A 561 -12.96 -7.36 -9.19
CA VAL A 561 -13.23 -8.28 -10.30
C VAL A 561 -13.58 -7.42 -11.52
N GLU A 562 -12.64 -7.30 -12.45
CA GLU A 562 -12.83 -6.57 -13.70
C GLU A 562 -12.94 -7.56 -14.86
N LEU A 563 -14.13 -7.62 -15.47
CA LEU A 563 -14.45 -8.57 -16.53
C LEU A 563 -13.79 -8.13 -17.84
N TYR A 564 -12.68 -8.80 -18.17
CA TYR A 564 -11.94 -8.63 -19.44
C TYR A 564 -12.44 -9.63 -20.49
N ILE A 565 -13.67 -9.40 -20.94
CA ILE A 565 -14.40 -10.31 -21.83
C ILE A 565 -14.62 -9.70 -23.22
N LYS A 566 -14.83 -10.55 -24.24
CA LYS A 566 -15.32 -10.13 -25.55
C LYS A 566 -16.80 -10.44 -25.69
N THR A 567 -17.66 -9.45 -25.44
CA THR A 567 -19.11 -9.65 -25.26
C THR A 567 -19.79 -10.42 -26.41
N ASP A 568 -19.43 -10.12 -27.66
CA ASP A 568 -19.97 -10.80 -28.85
C ASP A 568 -19.37 -12.20 -29.11
N SER A 569 -18.40 -12.67 -28.31
CA SER A 569 -17.71 -13.96 -28.49
C SER A 569 -18.10 -15.03 -27.46
N LEU A 570 -18.84 -14.68 -26.40
CA LEU A 570 -19.23 -15.61 -25.34
C LEU A 570 -20.49 -16.39 -25.71
N SER A 571 -20.47 -17.69 -25.44
CA SER A 571 -21.63 -18.58 -25.51
C SER A 571 -22.52 -18.46 -24.27
N SER A 572 -23.74 -19.05 -24.31
CA SER A 572 -24.63 -19.06 -23.13
C SER A 572 -23.96 -19.70 -21.91
N ILE A 573 -23.23 -20.81 -22.10
CA ILE A 573 -22.58 -21.53 -21.00
C ILE A 573 -21.43 -20.73 -20.38
N ASP A 574 -20.74 -19.90 -21.17
CA ASP A 574 -19.73 -18.97 -20.64
C ASP A 574 -20.36 -17.92 -19.71
N TRP A 575 -21.55 -17.41 -20.07
CA TRP A 575 -22.31 -16.49 -19.23
C TRP A 575 -22.88 -17.15 -17.97
N ASP A 576 -23.26 -18.44 -18.05
CA ASP A 576 -23.68 -19.23 -16.89
C ASP A 576 -22.52 -19.36 -15.88
N ILE A 577 -21.34 -19.80 -16.35
CA ILE A 577 -20.13 -19.93 -15.54
C ILE A 577 -19.71 -18.59 -14.92
N LEU A 578 -19.74 -17.49 -15.68
CA LEU A 578 -19.48 -16.15 -15.15
C LEU A 578 -20.47 -15.78 -14.05
N ALA A 579 -21.77 -16.02 -14.25
CA ALA A 579 -22.78 -15.69 -13.24
C ALA A 579 -22.58 -16.46 -11.93
N ASP A 580 -22.21 -17.73 -12.01
CA ASP A 580 -21.97 -18.57 -10.83
C ASP A 580 -20.72 -18.13 -10.06
N GLY A 581 -19.63 -17.82 -10.77
CA GLY A 581 -18.43 -17.23 -10.15
C GLY A 581 -18.70 -15.89 -9.48
N LEU A 582 -19.49 -15.00 -10.10
CA LEU A 582 -19.86 -13.71 -9.52
C LEU A 582 -20.79 -13.84 -8.30
N LYS A 583 -21.70 -14.82 -8.28
CA LYS A 583 -22.53 -15.14 -7.12
C LYS A 583 -21.68 -15.68 -5.97
N TRP A 584 -20.77 -16.61 -6.25
CA TRP A 584 -19.85 -17.17 -5.26
C TRP A 584 -18.98 -16.07 -4.62
N VAL A 585 -18.34 -15.20 -5.42
CA VAL A 585 -17.54 -14.07 -4.89
C VAL A 585 -18.35 -13.20 -3.95
N ARG A 586 -19.59 -12.84 -4.29
CA ARG A 586 -20.47 -12.05 -3.40
C ARG A 586 -20.80 -12.79 -2.08
N GLN A 587 -20.72 -14.12 -2.06
CA GLN A 587 -20.94 -14.94 -0.87
C GLN A 587 -19.68 -15.03 0.01
N VAL A 588 -18.48 -15.10 -0.59
CA VAL A 588 -17.20 -15.30 0.12
C VAL A 588 -16.37 -14.03 0.38
N TYR A 589 -16.66 -12.90 -0.28
CA TYR A 589 -15.87 -11.66 -0.13
C TYR A 589 -15.65 -11.18 1.32
N PRO A 590 -16.53 -11.42 2.33
CA PRO A 590 -16.24 -10.99 3.69
C PRO A 590 -14.98 -11.64 4.29
N ALA A 591 -14.57 -12.79 3.75
CA ALA A 591 -13.34 -13.49 4.11
C ALA A 591 -12.11 -12.93 3.38
N PHE A 592 -12.26 -12.32 2.19
CA PHE A 592 -11.16 -11.95 1.28
C PHE A 592 -10.08 -11.08 1.94
N LYS A 593 -10.45 -10.20 2.89
CA LYS A 593 -9.47 -9.39 3.65
C LYS A 593 -8.45 -10.20 4.48
N HIS A 594 -8.65 -11.51 4.62
CA HIS A 594 -7.75 -12.46 5.29
C HIS A 594 -7.13 -13.48 4.33
N VAL A 595 -7.24 -13.26 3.01
CA VAL A 595 -6.73 -14.18 1.99
C VAL A 595 -5.22 -14.35 2.08
N ARG A 596 -4.78 -15.60 1.91
CA ARG A 596 -3.38 -16.01 1.84
C ARG A 596 -3.21 -17.16 0.86
N MET A 597 -2.00 -17.29 0.32
CA MET A 597 -1.60 -18.43 -0.49
C MET A 597 -1.18 -19.59 0.44
N HIS A 598 -1.25 -20.83 -0.05
CA HIS A 598 -0.72 -22.01 0.64
C HIS A 598 -0.19 -23.04 -0.37
N GLY A 599 0.56 -24.02 0.15
CA GLY A 599 1.13 -25.11 -0.64
C GLY A 599 2.53 -24.79 -1.15
N GLY A 600 2.88 -25.35 -2.31
CA GLY A 600 4.20 -25.26 -2.91
C GLY A 600 4.32 -24.23 -4.03
N VAL A 601 5.39 -24.37 -4.80
CA VAL A 601 5.79 -23.45 -5.87
C VAL A 601 5.06 -23.77 -7.19
N PRO A 602 4.15 -22.92 -7.71
CA PRO A 602 3.34 -23.24 -8.90
C PRO A 602 4.17 -23.62 -10.13
N GLN A 603 5.26 -22.88 -10.37
CA GLN A 603 6.16 -23.09 -11.51
C GLN A 603 7.00 -24.38 -11.45
N LYS A 604 6.95 -25.14 -10.34
CA LYS A 604 7.61 -26.45 -10.21
C LYS A 604 6.66 -27.64 -10.39
N GLY A 605 5.38 -27.41 -10.65
CA GLY A 605 4.39 -28.49 -10.64
C GLY A 605 4.11 -29.00 -9.22
N GLU A 606 4.12 -28.10 -8.23
CA GLU A 606 3.76 -28.41 -6.83
C GLU A 606 2.34 -27.92 -6.54
N VAL A 607 1.57 -28.68 -5.75
CA VAL A 607 0.19 -28.32 -5.38
C VAL A 607 0.16 -27.04 -4.57
N TYR A 608 -0.69 -26.09 -4.95
CA TYR A 608 -0.85 -24.80 -4.29
C TYR A 608 -2.31 -24.35 -4.27
N GLY A 609 -2.61 -23.27 -3.56
CA GLY A 609 -3.94 -22.67 -3.59
C GLY A 609 -4.08 -21.41 -2.76
N TYR A 610 -5.32 -20.99 -2.57
CA TYR A 610 -5.70 -19.81 -1.82
C TYR A 610 -6.78 -20.13 -0.80
N THR A 611 -6.72 -19.43 0.33
CA THR A 611 -7.65 -19.63 1.43
C THR A 611 -7.93 -18.31 2.14
N ALA A 612 -9.16 -18.12 2.60
CA ALA A 612 -9.53 -16.98 3.42
C ALA A 612 -10.67 -17.35 4.36
N TRP A 613 -10.68 -16.78 5.57
CA TRP A 613 -11.62 -17.14 6.63
C TRP A 613 -12.21 -15.94 7.35
N THR A 614 -13.41 -16.15 7.87
CA THR A 614 -14.07 -15.41 8.93
C THR A 614 -14.38 -16.39 10.07
N ASP A 615 -14.94 -15.92 11.18
CA ASP A 615 -15.37 -16.79 12.29
C ASP A 615 -16.36 -17.89 11.84
N ASN A 616 -17.19 -17.65 10.83
CA ASN A 616 -18.33 -18.52 10.48
C ASN A 616 -18.31 -19.06 9.03
N ARG A 617 -17.39 -18.57 8.18
CA ARG A 617 -17.24 -18.95 6.77
C ARG A 617 -15.79 -18.92 6.36
N GLY A 618 -15.36 -19.86 5.52
CA GLY A 618 -14.12 -19.74 4.75
C GLY A 618 -14.18 -20.49 3.43
N TYR A 619 -13.10 -20.43 2.67
CA TYR A 619 -12.91 -21.26 1.48
C TYR A 619 -11.45 -21.74 1.37
N LEU A 620 -11.26 -22.78 0.56
CA LEU A 620 -9.97 -23.35 0.22
C LEU A 620 -9.98 -23.77 -1.25
N SER A 621 -9.23 -23.07 -2.10
CA SER A 621 -8.91 -23.54 -3.45
C SER A 621 -7.63 -24.36 -3.43
N ILE A 622 -7.52 -25.35 -4.31
CA ILE A 622 -6.39 -26.25 -4.45
C ILE A 622 -6.23 -26.53 -5.94
N HIS A 623 -5.02 -26.38 -6.46
CA HIS A 623 -4.69 -26.66 -7.85
C HIS A 623 -3.48 -27.59 -7.89
N ASN A 624 -3.59 -28.70 -8.60
CA ASN A 624 -2.45 -29.52 -9.03
C ASN A 624 -2.02 -29.06 -10.43
N PRO A 625 -1.04 -28.15 -10.56
CA PRO A 625 -0.60 -27.67 -11.88
C PRO A 625 0.21 -28.69 -12.71
N SER A 626 0.44 -29.91 -12.20
CA SER A 626 1.32 -30.88 -12.85
C SER A 626 0.55 -31.89 -13.72
N ASP A 627 1.23 -32.44 -14.73
CA ASP A 627 0.69 -33.49 -15.62
C ASP A 627 0.65 -34.89 -14.95
N ARG A 628 0.79 -34.97 -13.63
CA ARG A 628 0.79 -36.22 -12.84
C ARG A 628 -0.14 -36.10 -11.64
N PRO A 629 -0.72 -37.21 -11.14
CA PRO A 629 -1.46 -37.17 -9.90
C PRO A 629 -0.54 -36.85 -8.71
N GLN A 630 -1.07 -36.13 -7.72
CA GLN A 630 -0.34 -35.75 -6.49
C GLN A 630 -1.23 -35.98 -5.26
N ILE A 631 -0.63 -36.29 -4.11
CA ILE A 631 -1.33 -36.31 -2.82
C ILE A 631 -0.98 -35.02 -2.08
N TYR A 632 -1.99 -34.34 -1.56
CA TYR A 632 -1.84 -33.09 -0.81
C TYR A 632 -2.49 -33.19 0.57
N HIS A 633 -1.78 -32.72 1.59
CA HIS A 633 -2.22 -32.69 2.98
C HIS A 633 -2.21 -31.24 3.48
N ILE A 634 -3.30 -30.82 4.13
CA ILE A 634 -3.42 -29.45 4.64
C ILE A 634 -4.21 -29.41 5.94
N THR A 635 -3.68 -28.71 6.94
CA THR A 635 -4.27 -28.63 8.28
C THR A 635 -5.07 -27.33 8.45
N LEU A 636 -6.29 -27.45 8.96
CA LEU A 636 -7.18 -26.30 9.21
C LEU A 636 -6.76 -25.56 10.49
N ASP A 637 -5.70 -24.77 10.43
CA ASP A 637 -5.13 -24.06 11.59
C ASP A 637 -5.00 -22.53 11.38
N ARG A 638 -4.33 -21.85 12.33
CA ARG A 638 -4.08 -20.41 12.26
C ARG A 638 -3.20 -20.00 11.07
N LYS A 639 -2.28 -20.85 10.60
CA LYS A 639 -1.48 -20.55 9.40
C LYS A 639 -2.36 -20.48 8.17
N LEU A 640 -3.35 -21.37 8.08
CA LEU A 640 -4.42 -21.33 7.07
C LEU A 640 -5.42 -20.17 7.27
N GLY A 641 -5.30 -19.37 8.33
CA GLY A 641 -6.11 -18.20 8.61
C GLY A 641 -7.32 -18.45 9.53
N LEU A 642 -7.49 -19.67 10.08
CA LEU A 642 -8.59 -19.94 11.02
C LEU A 642 -8.32 -19.30 12.39
N ASN A 643 -9.37 -18.75 12.98
CA ASN A 643 -9.33 -18.19 14.33
C ASN A 643 -9.16 -19.32 15.39
N PRO A 644 -8.05 -19.38 16.15
CA PRO A 644 -7.78 -20.47 17.10
C PRO A 644 -8.74 -20.52 18.29
N GLN A 645 -9.45 -19.42 18.57
CA GLN A 645 -10.48 -19.33 19.61
C GLN A 645 -11.84 -19.92 19.15
N LYS A 646 -11.95 -20.31 17.88
CA LYS A 646 -13.20 -20.72 17.25
C LYS A 646 -13.12 -22.18 16.80
N ARG A 647 -13.45 -23.09 17.72
CA ARG A 647 -13.30 -24.56 17.54
C ARG A 647 -14.59 -25.31 17.18
N GLY A 648 -15.63 -24.60 16.73
CA GLY A 648 -16.82 -25.24 16.15
C GLY A 648 -16.51 -26.01 14.87
N LYS A 649 -17.39 -26.94 14.49
CA LYS A 649 -17.34 -27.60 13.18
C LYS A 649 -17.62 -26.60 12.05
N TYR A 650 -17.20 -26.95 10.84
CA TYR A 650 -17.63 -26.36 9.58
C TYR A 650 -18.16 -27.48 8.69
N GLN A 651 -19.34 -27.31 8.11
CA GLN A 651 -19.83 -28.12 6.99
C GLN A 651 -19.06 -27.77 5.73
N VAL A 652 -18.78 -28.77 4.88
CA VAL A 652 -18.08 -28.59 3.61
C VAL A 652 -19.03 -28.73 2.44
N SER A 653 -18.88 -27.84 1.46
CA SER A 653 -19.52 -27.91 0.14
C SER A 653 -18.52 -27.50 -0.95
N SER A 654 -18.88 -27.64 -2.22
CA SER A 654 -18.14 -27.07 -3.34
C SER A 654 -19.10 -26.33 -4.28
N PRO A 655 -18.72 -25.17 -4.84
CA PRO A 655 -19.54 -24.45 -5.81
C PRO A 655 -19.31 -24.89 -7.27
N VAL A 656 -18.32 -25.75 -7.53
CA VAL A 656 -17.88 -26.11 -8.90
C VAL A 656 -18.03 -27.58 -9.26
N VAL A 657 -17.90 -28.49 -8.29
CA VAL A 657 -17.93 -29.95 -8.49
C VAL A 657 -18.68 -30.65 -7.36
N ASN A 658 -19.04 -31.92 -7.55
CA ASN A 658 -19.39 -32.77 -6.43
C ASN A 658 -18.16 -33.00 -5.54
N LEU A 659 -18.35 -33.07 -4.23
CA LEU A 659 -17.24 -33.36 -3.30
C LEU A 659 -16.65 -34.75 -3.59
N PRO A 660 -15.31 -34.94 -3.53
CA PRO A 660 -14.70 -36.26 -3.58
C PRO A 660 -15.28 -37.20 -2.51
N ASP A 661 -15.57 -38.45 -2.88
CA ASP A 661 -16.24 -39.43 -2.00
C ASP A 661 -15.50 -39.69 -0.67
N ASN A 662 -14.19 -39.45 -0.64
CA ASN A 662 -13.33 -39.62 0.52
C ASN A 662 -13.21 -38.36 1.42
N LEU A 663 -13.83 -37.24 1.05
CA LEU A 663 -13.81 -36.01 1.84
C LEU A 663 -14.84 -36.06 2.97
N ALA A 664 -14.46 -35.66 4.18
CA ALA A 664 -15.41 -35.59 5.29
C ALA A 664 -16.41 -34.44 5.08
N LYS A 665 -17.68 -34.67 5.45
CA LYS A 665 -18.74 -33.65 5.34
C LYS A 665 -18.58 -32.48 6.32
N GLU A 666 -17.80 -32.68 7.38
CA GLU A 666 -17.52 -31.68 8.42
C GLU A 666 -16.07 -31.77 8.86
N TYR A 667 -15.45 -30.62 9.15
CA TYR A 667 -14.12 -30.53 9.77
C TYR A 667 -14.08 -29.51 10.93
N LYS A 668 -13.03 -29.56 11.74
CA LYS A 668 -12.73 -28.64 12.85
C LYS A 668 -11.32 -28.05 12.74
N TYR A 669 -11.08 -27.01 13.52
CA TYR A 669 -9.74 -26.46 13.74
C TYR A 669 -8.77 -27.57 14.22
N GLY A 670 -7.63 -27.69 13.55
CA GLY A 670 -6.56 -28.66 13.82
C GLY A 670 -6.69 -30.00 13.11
N GLU A 671 -7.79 -30.25 12.38
CA GLU A 671 -7.92 -31.46 11.55
C GLU A 671 -7.23 -31.28 10.18
N THR A 672 -6.76 -32.38 9.59
CA THR A 672 -6.04 -32.38 8.31
C THR A 672 -6.92 -32.95 7.20
N ILE A 673 -7.07 -32.19 6.12
CA ILE A 673 -7.66 -32.63 4.86
C ILE A 673 -6.57 -33.35 4.06
N SER A 674 -6.92 -34.49 3.45
CA SER A 674 -6.03 -35.30 2.62
C SER A 674 -6.71 -35.59 1.29
N LEU A 675 -6.13 -35.11 0.19
CA LEU A 675 -6.70 -35.21 -1.16
C LEU A 675 -5.71 -35.90 -2.09
N ALA A 676 -6.22 -36.81 -2.91
CA ALA A 676 -5.52 -37.30 -4.10
C ALA A 676 -6.06 -36.51 -5.29
N LEU A 677 -5.17 -35.77 -5.95
CA LEU A 677 -5.50 -34.84 -7.03
C LEU A 677 -5.10 -35.44 -8.37
N ALA A 678 -5.99 -35.38 -9.35
CA ALA A 678 -5.70 -35.70 -10.74
C ALA A 678 -4.78 -34.64 -11.39
N PRO A 679 -4.11 -34.96 -12.51
CA PRO A 679 -3.37 -33.97 -13.30
C PRO A 679 -4.22 -32.74 -13.64
N LYS A 680 -3.65 -31.54 -13.51
CA LYS A 680 -4.31 -30.25 -13.81
C LYS A 680 -5.58 -29.93 -12.99
N GLU A 681 -5.94 -30.74 -12.00
CA GLU A 681 -7.21 -30.60 -11.27
C GLU A 681 -7.24 -29.34 -10.39
N VAL A 682 -8.39 -28.65 -10.41
CA VAL A 682 -8.75 -27.59 -9.47
C VAL A 682 -9.89 -28.08 -8.57
N ILE A 683 -9.70 -28.01 -7.25
CA ILE A 683 -10.75 -28.24 -6.26
C ILE A 683 -10.99 -26.92 -5.51
N LEU A 684 -12.25 -26.57 -5.31
CA LEU A 684 -12.66 -25.47 -4.43
C LEU A 684 -13.65 -25.97 -3.38
N LEU A 685 -13.30 -25.78 -2.11
CA LEU A 685 -14.10 -26.15 -0.96
C LEU A 685 -14.58 -24.89 -0.22
N ASP A 686 -15.89 -24.78 0.00
CA ASP A 686 -16.50 -23.79 0.89
C ASP A 686 -16.73 -24.42 2.27
N PHE A 687 -16.51 -23.63 3.32
CA PHE A 687 -16.69 -24.02 4.71
C PHE A 687 -17.71 -23.08 5.37
N ILE A 688 -18.77 -23.62 5.95
CA ILE A 688 -19.85 -22.85 6.59
C ILE A 688 -20.16 -23.45 7.97
N ARG A 689 -20.41 -22.60 8.97
CA ARG A 689 -20.86 -23.01 10.31
C ARG A 689 -22.37 -23.05 10.47
#